data_AF-A0A444X861-F1
#
_entry.id   AF-A0A444X861-F1
#
_cell.length_a   1.000
_cell.length_b   1.000
_cell.length_c   1.000
_cell.angle_alpha   90.00
_cell.angle_beta   90.00
_cell.angle_gamma   90.00
#
_symmetry.space_group_name_H-M   'P 1'
#
loop_
_entity.id
_entity.type
_entity.pdbx_description
1 polymer ?
#
loop_
_entity_poly.entity_id
_entity_poly.type
_entity_poly.pdbx_seq_one_letter_code
_entity_poly.pdbx_strand_id
1 'polypeptide(L)'
;MSKFIVILYVVCLAASGFVNGSIIKKEKDQIRVFELKKGDLTLKVTNWGATLISLLLPDKYGKLGDIVLGYDSPKAYTNDTQYFGATVGRVANRIGGAQFTLNGIHYKLIANEGNNTLHGGPRGFSDVLWKVVKYQRDGDRPKIKFSYHSFDGEEGFPGDLLVTVSYILSEESSLSIVMKAKALNKATPVNLVNHAYWNLGNHNSGNILNQVVQIFGSKFTPLNDQLIPFGNFSSVKGTPYDFLKPQVVGSRIDQLTNTNGYNVNYVLDKNKNDDNEVKVAAIVTDKRSGRVMKIATNQPGLQFYTANYVKNEKGKDGFVYQPRSALCLETQAFPDSVNHPNFPSTIVTPEKPYNHLLFFKFSTNAPHVISFSIAHYYYCNYYQSEYNINRKMSKFLVILLYVVWLAASGFVNGSIIKKEKDQIRVFELKKGDLTLKVTNWGATLVSLVLPDKYGKLGDIVLGYDSPEAYTNDTTYFGATIGRVANRIGGAQFTLNGIHYKLIANEGNNTLHGGPRGFSDVLWKVIKYQRDGDRPEIKFSYHSFDGEEGFPGDLLVTVSYILSEESSLSIVMKAKALNKATPVSLVNHAYWNLGNHNSGNILNQVVQIFGSKFTPVDDNLIPTGNFSSVQGTPYDFRKPQVVGSRIDQLSKTNGYDINYVLDNDEDEIRVAAIVTDKRSGRVMKIATNQPGLQFYTANYVKNEKGKDGFVYQPRSALCLETQAFPDSVNHPNFPSTIVTPRKPYNHLLFFKFSTTDAPPGFSELCWSKRSGPIPERSRNLALEKRESSSSFENRESF
;
A
#
# COMPACT_ATOMS: atom_id res chain seq x y z
N MET A 1 77.78 15.05 -33.91
CA MET A 1 76.65 15.72 -34.60
C MET A 1 75.45 14.80 -34.41
N SER A 2 74.30 15.09 -33.80
CA SER A 2 73.64 16.28 -33.23
C SER A 2 72.68 15.72 -32.15
N LYS A 3 72.99 15.87 -30.84
CA LYS A 3 72.22 16.57 -29.78
C LYS A 3 70.68 16.38 -29.79
N PHE A 4 69.93 16.19 -28.70
CA PHE A 4 70.06 15.95 -27.24
C PHE A 4 68.59 16.09 -26.70
N ILE A 5 68.26 15.65 -25.46
CA ILE A 5 67.02 15.97 -24.65
C ILE A 5 65.78 15.11 -25.01
N VAL A 6 65.09 14.32 -24.15
CA VAL A 6 65.05 14.06 -22.70
C VAL A 6 64.41 12.68 -22.50
N ILE A 7 65.17 11.70 -21.99
CA ILE A 7 64.67 10.48 -21.33
C ILE A 7 65.66 10.21 -20.20
N LEU A 8 65.51 10.84 -19.04
CA LEU A 8 66.06 10.39 -17.75
C LEU A 8 65.60 11.27 -16.57
N TYR A 9 64.34 11.13 -16.17
CA TYR A 9 63.78 11.48 -14.85
C TYR A 9 62.43 10.72 -14.88
N VAL A 10 62.21 9.59 -14.23
CA VAL A 10 62.38 9.27 -12.82
C VAL A 10 62.35 7.74 -12.69
N VAL A 11 63.52 7.13 -12.45
CA VAL A 11 63.62 5.80 -11.80
C VAL A 11 64.01 6.10 -10.37
N CYS A 12 63.03 6.47 -9.53
CA CYS A 12 63.18 6.59 -8.08
C CYS A 12 61.86 6.71 -7.29
N LEU A 13 60.72 6.25 -7.83
CA LEU A 13 59.47 6.08 -7.07
C LEU A 13 58.77 4.79 -7.51
N ALA A 14 59.43 3.66 -7.24
CA ALA A 14 58.87 2.32 -7.35
C ALA A 14 58.93 1.62 -5.98
N ALA A 15 58.39 2.25 -4.93
CA ALA A 15 58.18 1.62 -3.64
C ALA A 15 57.32 2.51 -2.69
N SER A 16 56.05 2.76 -3.04
CA SER A 16 54.97 3.04 -2.07
C SER A 16 53.70 3.46 -2.82
N GLY A 17 52.71 2.57 -2.87
CA GLY A 17 51.45 2.88 -3.55
C GLY A 17 50.45 1.73 -3.56
N PHE A 18 50.37 0.95 -2.48
CA PHE A 18 49.18 0.16 -2.19
C PHE A 18 48.06 1.13 -1.78
N VAL A 19 47.09 1.36 -2.67
CA VAL A 19 45.72 1.68 -2.27
C VAL A 19 44.80 0.83 -3.12
N ASN A 20 44.12 -0.09 -2.44
CA ASN A 20 43.11 -1.00 -2.96
C ASN A 20 42.06 -0.25 -3.78
N GLY A 21 42.25 -0.20 -5.10
CA GLY A 21 41.14 -0.11 -6.02
C GLY A 21 40.30 -1.36 -5.81
N SER A 22 39.13 -1.22 -5.16
CA SER A 22 38.17 -2.29 -5.04
C SER A 22 37.75 -2.71 -6.44
N ILE A 23 38.41 -3.75 -6.95
CA ILE A 23 37.97 -4.53 -8.10
C ILE A 23 36.54 -4.93 -7.78
N ILE A 24 35.57 -4.28 -8.43
CA ILE A 24 34.21 -4.80 -8.55
C ILE A 24 34.39 -6.10 -9.34
N LYS A 25 34.50 -7.22 -8.64
CA LYS A 25 34.32 -8.54 -9.25
C LYS A 25 32.95 -8.47 -9.92
N LYS A 26 32.91 -8.52 -11.26
CA LYS A 26 31.72 -8.95 -12.00
C LYS A 26 31.34 -10.30 -11.40
N GLU A 27 30.35 -10.34 -10.52
CA GLU A 27 29.73 -11.59 -10.12
C GLU A 27 29.21 -12.24 -11.41
N LYS A 28 29.73 -13.42 -11.76
CA LYS A 28 29.14 -14.23 -12.81
C LYS A 28 27.70 -14.55 -12.39
N ASP A 29 26.77 -14.27 -13.28
CA ASP A 29 25.33 -14.51 -13.22
C ASP A 29 24.99 -15.96 -12.81
N GLN A 30 24.94 -16.23 -11.51
CA GLN A 30 24.59 -17.53 -10.94
C GLN A 30 23.15 -17.53 -10.43
N ILE A 31 22.46 -18.67 -10.56
CA ILE A 31 21.16 -18.90 -9.94
C ILE A 31 21.37 -19.02 -8.42
N ARG A 32 20.61 -18.23 -7.66
CA ARG A 32 20.73 -18.08 -6.19
C ARG A 32 19.34 -18.03 -5.55
N VAL A 33 19.26 -18.50 -4.32
CA VAL A 33 18.09 -18.32 -3.44
C VAL A 33 18.32 -17.17 -2.51
N PHE A 34 17.28 -16.38 -2.32
CA PHE A 34 17.23 -15.27 -1.40
C PHE A 34 16.11 -15.51 -0.41
N GLU A 35 16.40 -15.27 0.86
CA GLU A 35 15.44 -15.38 1.94
C GLU A 35 15.05 -13.98 2.43
N LEU A 36 13.78 -13.76 2.71
CA LEU A 36 13.27 -12.63 3.48
C LEU A 36 12.57 -13.18 4.72
N LYS A 37 12.77 -12.54 5.87
CA LYS A 37 12.14 -12.97 7.12
C LYS A 37 11.54 -11.81 7.90
N LYS A 38 10.27 -11.95 8.31
CA LYS A 38 9.57 -10.99 9.16
C LYS A 38 8.64 -11.71 10.12
N GLY A 39 8.93 -11.63 11.42
CA GLY A 39 8.21 -12.42 12.42
C GLY A 39 8.30 -13.92 12.09
N ASP A 40 7.16 -14.57 12.05
CA ASP A 40 7.02 -15.99 11.69
C ASP A 40 6.91 -16.24 10.17
N LEU A 41 6.82 -15.19 9.36
CA LEU A 41 6.77 -15.30 7.90
C LEU A 41 8.19 -15.40 7.33
N THR A 42 8.48 -16.51 6.65
CA THR A 42 9.74 -16.69 5.90
C THR A 42 9.44 -16.95 4.43
N LEU A 43 9.94 -16.06 3.57
CA LEU A 43 9.80 -16.13 2.13
C LEU A 43 11.14 -16.54 1.52
N LYS A 44 11.14 -17.48 0.56
CA LYS A 44 12.29 -17.71 -0.31
C LYS A 44 11.93 -17.47 -1.76
N VAL A 45 12.83 -16.81 -2.47
CA VAL A 45 12.73 -16.55 -3.91
C VAL A 45 14.04 -16.89 -4.61
N THR A 46 14.00 -17.23 -5.89
CA THR A 46 15.19 -17.39 -6.72
C THR A 46 15.24 -16.34 -7.82
N ASN A 47 16.45 -15.95 -8.25
CA ASN A 47 16.62 -15.03 -9.38
C ASN A 47 16.37 -15.68 -10.75
N TRP A 48 16.17 -17.00 -10.83
CA TRP A 48 15.61 -17.62 -12.05
C TRP A 48 14.10 -17.41 -12.10
N GLY A 49 13.60 -16.73 -13.15
CA GLY A 49 12.18 -16.40 -13.28
C GLY A 49 11.62 -15.42 -12.23
N ALA A 50 12.49 -14.81 -11.42
CA ALA A 50 12.10 -14.08 -10.20
C ALA A 50 11.06 -14.88 -9.39
N THR A 51 11.35 -16.16 -9.14
CA THR A 51 10.36 -17.16 -8.73
C THR A 51 10.19 -17.22 -7.22
N LEU A 52 8.94 -17.29 -6.76
CA LEU A 52 8.55 -17.60 -5.38
C LEU A 52 8.60 -19.12 -5.14
N ILE A 53 9.54 -19.58 -4.31
CA ILE A 53 9.80 -21.02 -4.12
C ILE A 53 9.31 -21.56 -2.77
N SER A 54 9.14 -20.69 -1.78
CA SER A 54 8.70 -21.07 -0.43
C SER A 54 8.04 -19.90 0.29
N LEU A 55 6.95 -20.19 1.02
CA LEU A 55 6.36 -19.26 1.98
C LEU A 55 5.93 -20.02 3.23
N LEU A 56 6.74 -19.92 4.29
CA LEU A 56 6.50 -20.52 5.59
C LEU A 56 5.71 -19.57 6.49
N LEU A 57 4.62 -20.07 7.09
CA LEU A 57 3.81 -19.33 8.06
C LEU A 57 3.07 -20.26 9.03
N PRO A 58 2.67 -19.77 10.23
CA PRO A 58 2.09 -20.62 11.27
C PRO A 58 0.66 -21.07 10.91
N ASP A 59 0.27 -22.24 11.38
CA ASP A 59 -1.13 -22.65 11.46
C ASP A 59 -1.76 -22.18 12.79
N LYS A 60 -3.03 -22.51 13.03
CA LYS A 60 -3.76 -22.16 14.27
C LYS A 60 -3.15 -22.74 15.55
N TYR A 61 -2.19 -23.65 15.45
CA TYR A 61 -1.45 -24.23 16.56
C TYR A 61 -0.01 -23.68 16.65
N GLY A 62 0.33 -22.68 15.82
CA GLY A 62 1.69 -22.10 15.75
C GLY A 62 2.69 -22.93 14.95
N LYS A 63 2.27 -24.02 14.28
CA LYS A 63 3.18 -24.86 13.49
C LYS A 63 3.43 -24.21 12.13
N LEU A 64 4.71 -23.89 11.85
CA LEU A 64 5.13 -23.40 10.54
C LEU A 64 4.92 -24.48 9.46
N GLY A 65 4.39 -24.07 8.31
CA GLY A 65 4.28 -24.89 7.12
C GLY A 65 4.44 -24.05 5.86
N ASP A 66 4.98 -24.67 4.81
CA ASP A 66 5.22 -24.03 3.52
C ASP A 66 3.99 -24.21 2.64
N ILE A 67 3.30 -23.12 2.34
CA ILE A 67 2.01 -23.18 1.62
C ILE A 67 2.15 -23.03 0.11
N VAL A 68 3.37 -23.03 -0.43
CA VAL A 68 3.65 -22.88 -1.86
C VAL A 68 4.21 -24.19 -2.41
N LEU A 69 3.74 -24.66 -3.56
CA LEU A 69 4.37 -25.81 -4.24
C LEU A 69 5.65 -25.38 -4.96
N GLY A 70 6.56 -26.32 -5.17
CA GLY A 70 7.79 -26.06 -5.89
C GLY A 70 8.82 -27.16 -5.74
N TYR A 71 10.09 -26.79 -5.86
CA TYR A 71 11.24 -27.69 -5.81
C TYR A 71 12.24 -27.26 -4.73
N ASP A 72 13.01 -28.21 -4.20
CA ASP A 72 14.06 -27.92 -3.21
C ASP A 72 15.29 -27.22 -3.83
N SER A 73 15.59 -27.54 -5.09
CA SER A 73 16.76 -27.03 -5.79
C SER A 73 16.40 -25.88 -6.73
N PRO A 74 17.11 -24.75 -6.68
CA PRO A 74 16.96 -23.65 -7.63
C PRO A 74 17.20 -24.07 -9.08
N LYS A 75 18.04 -25.09 -9.29
CA LYS A 75 18.34 -25.63 -10.62
C LYS A 75 17.17 -26.42 -11.19
N ALA A 76 16.30 -27.01 -10.37
CA ALA A 76 15.12 -27.72 -10.86
C ALA A 76 14.16 -26.77 -11.59
N TYR A 77 14.09 -25.51 -11.16
CA TYR A 77 13.28 -24.47 -11.79
C TYR A 77 13.70 -24.10 -13.22
N THR A 78 14.93 -24.45 -13.66
CA THR A 78 15.33 -24.23 -15.07
C THR A 78 14.73 -25.25 -16.03
N ASN A 79 14.11 -26.31 -15.51
CA ASN A 79 13.44 -27.34 -16.30
C ASN A 79 11.95 -27.41 -15.96
N ASP A 80 11.43 -26.42 -15.21
CA ASP A 80 10.04 -26.37 -14.79
C ASP A 80 9.13 -26.06 -15.97
N THR A 81 8.14 -26.93 -16.19
CA THR A 81 7.12 -26.77 -17.22
C THR A 81 5.77 -26.35 -16.64
N GLN A 82 5.64 -26.30 -15.32
CA GLN A 82 4.41 -25.98 -14.58
C GLN A 82 4.36 -24.51 -14.14
N TYR A 83 5.48 -23.78 -14.24
CA TYR A 83 5.63 -22.38 -13.84
C TYR A 83 5.44 -22.15 -12.32
N PHE A 84 5.87 -23.09 -11.47
CA PHE A 84 5.68 -23.03 -10.03
C PHE A 84 6.24 -21.75 -9.42
N GLY A 85 5.35 -20.81 -9.07
CA GLY A 85 5.71 -19.57 -8.38
C GLY A 85 6.43 -18.53 -9.22
N ALA A 86 6.63 -18.79 -10.52
CA ALA A 86 7.42 -17.93 -11.38
C ALA A 86 6.72 -16.60 -11.68
N THR A 87 7.50 -15.57 -12.00
CA THR A 87 6.96 -14.40 -12.69
C THR A 87 6.78 -14.73 -14.16
N VAL A 88 5.56 -14.57 -14.67
CA VAL A 88 5.19 -14.86 -16.05
C VAL A 88 4.98 -13.57 -16.84
N GLY A 89 5.48 -13.56 -18.08
CA GLY A 89 5.40 -12.46 -19.03
C GLY A 89 6.19 -12.79 -20.31
N ARG A 90 6.19 -11.97 -21.36
CA ARG A 90 5.69 -10.58 -21.42
C ARG A 90 4.17 -10.45 -21.28
N VAL A 91 3.42 -11.43 -21.77
CA VAL A 91 1.96 -11.52 -21.62
C VAL A 91 1.59 -12.87 -21.01
N ALA A 92 1.07 -12.85 -19.78
CA ALA A 92 0.53 -14.02 -19.10
C ALA A 92 -0.77 -14.51 -19.74
N ASN A 93 -1.02 -15.81 -19.57
CA ASN A 93 -2.09 -16.57 -20.21
C ASN A 93 -1.95 -16.61 -21.74
N ARG A 94 -3.04 -16.96 -22.44
CA ARG A 94 -3.03 -17.24 -23.87
C ARG A 94 -3.19 -15.98 -24.73
N ILE A 95 -2.53 -15.97 -25.88
CA ILE A 95 -2.84 -15.13 -27.04
C ILE A 95 -3.26 -16.05 -28.20
N GLY A 96 -4.48 -15.84 -28.69
CA GLY A 96 -5.10 -16.64 -29.74
C GLY A 96 -4.32 -16.58 -31.05
N GLY A 97 -4.08 -17.73 -31.67
CA GLY A 97 -3.37 -17.83 -32.94
C GLY A 97 -1.89 -17.42 -32.89
N ALA A 98 -1.33 -17.21 -31.69
CA ALA A 98 0.03 -16.73 -31.48
C ALA A 98 0.32 -15.45 -32.28
N GLN A 99 -0.63 -14.53 -32.34
CA GLN A 99 -0.50 -13.30 -33.11
C GLN A 99 -1.42 -12.20 -32.59
N PHE A 100 -1.09 -10.96 -32.92
CA PHE A 100 -1.94 -9.80 -32.67
C PHE A 100 -1.59 -8.65 -33.61
N THR A 101 -2.46 -7.66 -33.70
CA THR A 101 -2.19 -6.41 -34.44
C THR A 101 -2.08 -5.23 -33.50
N LEU A 102 -1.01 -4.45 -33.62
CA LEU A 102 -0.81 -3.23 -32.85
C LEU A 102 -0.36 -2.10 -33.78
N ASN A 103 -1.11 -0.99 -33.77
CA ASN A 103 -0.89 0.18 -34.64
C ASN A 103 -0.79 -0.19 -36.13
N GLY A 104 -1.64 -1.11 -36.60
CA GLY A 104 -1.67 -1.58 -37.99
C GLY A 104 -0.55 -2.56 -38.36
N ILE A 105 0.38 -2.86 -37.45
CA ILE A 105 1.44 -3.85 -37.67
C ILE A 105 0.99 -5.19 -37.09
N HIS A 106 1.06 -6.23 -37.91
CA HIS A 106 0.77 -7.60 -37.51
C HIS A 106 2.02 -8.25 -36.90
N TYR A 107 1.92 -8.68 -35.65
CA TYR A 107 2.99 -9.36 -34.92
C TYR A 107 2.66 -10.85 -34.80
N LYS A 108 3.63 -11.68 -35.16
CA LYS A 108 3.57 -13.13 -34.97
C LYS A 108 4.47 -13.50 -33.78
N LEU A 109 3.90 -14.21 -32.83
CA LEU A 109 4.54 -14.73 -31.64
C LEU A 109 4.95 -16.19 -31.87
N ILE A 110 5.77 -16.72 -30.95
CA ILE A 110 6.15 -18.13 -30.96
C ILE A 110 5.07 -18.92 -30.21
N ALA A 111 4.45 -19.88 -30.90
CA ALA A 111 3.46 -20.77 -30.30
C ALA A 111 4.14 -21.84 -29.47
N ASN A 112 3.64 -22.07 -28.26
CA ASN A 112 4.08 -23.12 -27.33
C ASN A 112 2.90 -23.94 -26.78
N GLU A 113 1.67 -23.65 -27.21
CA GLU A 113 0.49 -24.44 -26.88
C GLU A 113 -0.44 -24.53 -28.09
N GLY A 114 -0.27 -25.60 -28.88
CA GLY A 114 -0.97 -25.74 -30.15
C GLY A 114 -0.65 -24.56 -31.09
N ASN A 115 -1.70 -23.85 -31.53
CA ASN A 115 -1.56 -22.66 -32.37
C ASN A 115 -1.50 -21.35 -31.57
N ASN A 116 -1.47 -21.42 -30.24
CA ASN A 116 -1.51 -20.26 -29.35
C ASN A 116 -0.16 -20.04 -28.67
N THR A 117 0.08 -18.80 -28.24
CA THR A 117 1.18 -18.48 -27.33
C THR A 117 0.62 -18.44 -25.92
N LEU A 118 1.22 -19.19 -25.01
CA LEU A 118 0.90 -19.25 -23.59
C LEU A 118 2.05 -18.68 -22.78
N HIS A 119 1.73 -17.82 -21.81
CA HIS A 119 2.66 -17.38 -20.76
C HIS A 119 3.95 -16.71 -21.29
N GLY A 120 3.83 -16.00 -22.42
CA GLY A 120 4.91 -15.21 -23.01
C GLY A 120 5.80 -15.96 -23.99
N GLY A 121 5.50 -17.23 -24.32
CA GLY A 121 6.25 -18.03 -25.29
C GLY A 121 7.08 -19.14 -24.65
N PRO A 122 7.76 -19.97 -25.46
CA PRO A 122 8.61 -21.07 -24.98
C PRO A 122 9.71 -20.62 -24.01
N ARG A 123 10.26 -19.41 -24.15
CA ARG A 123 11.24 -18.84 -23.22
C ARG A 123 10.76 -17.49 -22.65
N GLY A 124 9.58 -17.52 -22.04
CA GLY A 124 9.01 -16.38 -21.33
C GLY A 124 9.79 -15.98 -20.07
N PHE A 125 9.27 -14.99 -19.35
CA PHE A 125 9.94 -14.38 -18.19
C PHE A 125 10.22 -15.33 -17.01
N SER A 126 9.57 -16.49 -16.98
CA SER A 126 9.82 -17.56 -16.03
C SER A 126 11.12 -18.33 -16.30
N ASP A 127 11.62 -18.29 -17.54
CA ASP A 127 12.75 -19.10 -18.03
C ASP A 127 13.99 -18.25 -18.38
N VAL A 128 14.18 -17.18 -17.61
CA VAL A 128 15.31 -16.26 -17.76
C VAL A 128 15.91 -15.92 -16.41
N LEU A 129 17.18 -15.54 -16.42
CA LEU A 129 17.85 -15.06 -15.22
C LEU A 129 17.56 -13.57 -15.02
N TRP A 130 17.05 -13.24 -13.84
CA TRP A 130 16.79 -11.87 -13.42
C TRP A 130 17.98 -11.31 -12.65
N LYS A 131 18.27 -10.03 -12.88
CA LYS A 131 19.25 -9.30 -12.09
C LYS A 131 18.66 -8.91 -10.75
N VAL A 132 19.36 -9.16 -9.65
CA VAL A 132 19.00 -8.60 -8.34
C VAL A 132 19.44 -7.15 -8.27
N VAL A 133 18.48 -6.24 -8.09
CA VAL A 133 18.71 -4.78 -7.99
C VAL A 133 18.87 -4.36 -6.54
N LYS A 134 18.05 -4.93 -5.65
CA LYS A 134 18.05 -4.62 -4.22
C LYS A 134 17.75 -5.89 -3.45
N TYR A 135 18.48 -6.14 -2.37
CA TYR A 135 18.20 -7.23 -1.44
C TYR A 135 18.43 -6.77 -0.01
N GLN A 136 17.37 -6.87 0.79
CA GLN A 136 17.36 -6.58 2.22
C GLN A 136 16.65 -7.73 2.92
N ARG A 137 17.42 -8.64 3.51
CA ARG A 137 16.93 -9.85 4.19
C ARG A 137 16.08 -9.55 5.41
N ASP A 138 16.52 -8.58 6.21
CA ASP A 138 16.00 -8.30 7.55
C ASP A 138 15.63 -6.81 7.72
N GLY A 139 14.90 -6.51 8.80
CA GLY A 139 14.55 -5.14 9.21
C GLY A 139 13.04 -4.89 9.28
N ASP A 140 12.67 -3.62 9.26
CA ASP A 140 11.27 -3.21 9.35
C ASP A 140 10.42 -3.67 8.16
N ARG A 141 11.03 -3.76 6.99
CA ARG A 141 10.38 -4.11 5.72
C ARG A 141 11.33 -4.90 4.81
N PRO A 142 11.61 -6.18 5.12
CA PRO A 142 12.43 -7.04 4.27
C PRO A 142 11.94 -7.02 2.83
N LYS A 143 12.86 -6.87 1.88
CA LYS A 143 12.51 -6.78 0.46
C LYS A 143 13.61 -7.26 -0.46
N ILE A 144 13.22 -7.79 -1.60
CA ILE A 144 14.10 -8.06 -2.73
C ILE A 144 13.45 -7.56 -4.00
N LYS A 145 14.24 -6.96 -4.88
CA LYS A 145 13.81 -6.49 -6.18
C LYS A 145 14.69 -7.07 -7.27
N PHE A 146 14.02 -7.62 -8.26
CA PHE A 146 14.59 -8.15 -9.48
C PHE A 146 14.34 -7.19 -10.64
N SER A 147 15.21 -7.20 -11.65
CA SER A 147 15.01 -6.53 -12.93
C SER A 147 15.37 -7.45 -14.09
N TYR A 148 14.61 -7.35 -15.17
CA TYR A 148 14.88 -8.00 -16.44
C TYR A 148 14.70 -7.00 -17.58
N HIS A 149 15.58 -7.07 -18.58
CA HIS A 149 15.47 -6.28 -19.80
C HIS A 149 15.08 -7.23 -20.93
N SER A 150 13.82 -7.15 -21.35
CA SER A 150 13.26 -7.90 -22.47
C SER A 150 13.47 -7.07 -23.73
N PHE A 151 14.27 -7.57 -24.68
CA PHE A 151 14.64 -6.82 -25.89
C PHE A 151 13.53 -6.83 -26.95
N ASP A 152 13.56 -5.87 -27.87
CA ASP A 152 12.66 -5.80 -29.03
C ASP A 152 12.75 -7.08 -29.87
N GLY A 153 11.60 -7.75 -30.06
CA GLY A 153 11.50 -9.02 -30.79
C GLY A 153 11.62 -10.27 -29.91
N GLU A 154 11.90 -10.15 -28.61
CA GLU A 154 11.92 -11.30 -27.70
C GLU A 154 10.56 -12.02 -27.72
N GLU A 155 10.57 -13.32 -28.05
CA GLU A 155 9.37 -14.16 -28.24
C GLU A 155 8.38 -13.63 -29.29
N GLY A 156 8.83 -12.73 -30.16
CA GLY A 156 8.03 -12.07 -31.20
C GLY A 156 7.32 -10.79 -30.73
N PHE A 157 7.50 -10.36 -29.48
CA PHE A 157 6.90 -9.12 -28.97
C PHE A 157 7.70 -7.87 -29.37
N PRO A 158 7.05 -6.78 -29.81
CA PRO A 158 7.74 -5.54 -30.18
C PRO A 158 8.23 -4.74 -28.98
N GLY A 159 9.31 -3.98 -29.15
CA GLY A 159 9.79 -3.00 -28.21
C GLY A 159 10.64 -3.57 -27.07
N ASP A 160 11.62 -2.77 -26.67
CA ASP A 160 12.40 -2.99 -25.46
C ASP A 160 11.52 -2.70 -24.24
N LEU A 161 11.58 -3.59 -23.25
CA LEU A 161 10.79 -3.53 -22.03
C LEU A 161 11.69 -3.78 -20.82
N LEU A 162 11.80 -2.75 -19.96
CA LEU A 162 12.40 -2.92 -18.64
C LEU A 162 11.33 -3.37 -17.65
N VAL A 163 11.55 -4.50 -17.01
CA VAL A 163 10.61 -5.11 -16.06
C VAL A 163 11.26 -5.21 -14.70
N THR A 164 10.50 -4.97 -13.64
CA THR A 164 10.95 -5.21 -12.27
C THR A 164 9.90 -5.92 -11.45
N VAL A 165 10.34 -6.84 -10.61
CA VAL A 165 9.50 -7.58 -9.65
C VAL A 165 10.06 -7.37 -8.26
N SER A 166 9.23 -6.93 -7.32
CA SER A 166 9.64 -6.77 -5.92
C SER A 166 8.80 -7.66 -5.02
N TYR A 167 9.46 -8.45 -4.17
CA TYR A 167 8.85 -9.17 -3.07
C TYR A 167 9.15 -8.42 -1.78
N ILE A 168 8.11 -8.11 -1.02
CA ILE A 168 8.20 -7.25 0.14
C ILE A 168 7.41 -7.89 1.27
N LEU A 169 8.07 -8.21 2.38
CA LEU A 169 7.41 -8.55 3.63
C LEU A 169 7.14 -7.23 4.37
N SER A 170 5.88 -6.96 4.68
CA SER A 170 5.48 -5.77 5.42
C SER A 170 5.19 -6.14 6.88
N GLU A 171 3.97 -5.99 7.36
CA GLU A 171 3.59 -6.41 8.71
C GLU A 171 3.84 -7.92 8.92
N GLU A 172 3.75 -8.42 10.16
CA GLU A 172 4.16 -9.78 10.53
C GLU A 172 3.51 -10.91 9.72
N SER A 173 2.41 -10.65 9.01
CA SER A 173 1.66 -11.63 8.22
C SER A 173 1.32 -11.18 6.80
N SER A 174 2.11 -10.29 6.20
CA SER A 174 1.79 -9.67 4.91
C SER A 174 2.92 -9.79 3.88
N LEU A 175 2.57 -10.25 2.68
CA LEU A 175 3.44 -10.29 1.50
C LEU A 175 2.88 -9.37 0.42
N SER A 176 3.71 -8.48 -0.13
CA SER A 176 3.40 -7.72 -1.33
C SER A 176 4.30 -8.16 -2.48
N ILE A 177 3.71 -8.33 -3.66
CA ILE A 177 4.41 -8.50 -4.92
C ILE A 177 4.08 -7.29 -5.80
N VAL A 178 5.11 -6.55 -6.20
CA VAL A 178 4.97 -5.36 -7.06
C VAL A 178 5.67 -5.64 -8.39
N MET A 179 4.91 -5.67 -9.47
CA MET A 179 5.39 -5.92 -10.82
C MET A 179 5.21 -4.65 -11.65
N LYS A 180 6.31 -4.14 -12.22
CA LYS A 180 6.32 -2.94 -13.05
C LYS A 180 6.97 -3.23 -14.38
N ALA A 181 6.49 -2.58 -15.42
CA ALA A 181 7.14 -2.62 -16.72
C ALA A 181 7.12 -1.24 -17.37
N LYS A 182 8.20 -0.88 -18.05
CA LYS A 182 8.32 0.35 -18.82
C LYS A 182 8.81 0.00 -20.21
N ALA A 183 7.98 0.29 -21.21
CA ALA A 183 8.41 0.28 -22.60
C ALA A 183 9.47 1.37 -22.80
N LEU A 184 10.60 1.03 -23.41
CA LEU A 184 11.71 1.97 -23.57
C LEU A 184 11.67 2.69 -24.91
N ASN A 185 11.12 2.05 -25.95
CA ASN A 185 11.19 2.57 -27.32
C ASN A 185 9.87 2.44 -28.13
N LYS A 186 9.07 1.39 -27.92
CA LYS A 186 7.86 1.10 -28.70
C LYS A 186 6.73 0.62 -27.80
N ALA A 187 5.49 0.84 -28.24
CA ALA A 187 4.33 0.27 -27.58
C ALA A 187 4.36 -1.26 -27.65
N THR A 188 3.98 -1.94 -26.56
CA THR A 188 3.95 -3.41 -26.47
C THR A 188 2.83 -3.88 -25.55
N PRO A 189 2.19 -5.03 -25.80
CA PRO A 189 1.33 -5.65 -24.79
C PRO A 189 2.18 -6.13 -23.61
N VAL A 190 1.65 -5.96 -22.39
CA VAL A 190 2.22 -6.46 -21.15
C VAL A 190 1.10 -6.94 -20.23
N ASN A 191 1.26 -8.14 -19.68
CA ASN A 191 0.41 -8.68 -18.63
C ASN A 191 1.28 -9.58 -17.74
N LEU A 192 1.58 -9.14 -16.53
CA LEU A 192 2.50 -9.84 -15.63
C LEU A 192 1.74 -10.54 -14.51
N VAL A 193 2.15 -11.77 -14.20
CA VAL A 193 1.54 -12.61 -13.16
C VAL A 193 2.63 -13.24 -12.30
N ASN A 194 2.33 -13.45 -11.01
CA ASN A 194 3.04 -14.44 -10.22
C ASN A 194 2.23 -15.76 -10.18
N HIS A 195 2.80 -16.84 -10.70
CA HIS A 195 2.09 -18.11 -10.91
C HIS A 195 2.26 -19.08 -9.72
N ALA A 196 2.07 -18.56 -8.50
CA ALA A 196 2.18 -19.37 -7.28
C ALA A 196 1.03 -20.38 -7.16
N TYR A 197 1.42 -21.62 -6.84
CA TYR A 197 0.54 -22.74 -6.55
C TYR A 197 0.37 -22.84 -5.04
N TRP A 198 -0.80 -22.44 -4.55
CA TRP A 198 -1.12 -22.34 -3.13
C TRP A 198 -1.79 -23.61 -2.60
N ASN A 199 -1.28 -24.12 -1.49
CA ASN A 199 -1.98 -25.09 -0.65
C ASN A 199 -1.85 -24.68 0.82
N LEU A 200 -2.89 -24.03 1.35
CA LEU A 200 -2.90 -23.52 2.72
C LEU A 200 -2.75 -24.63 3.77
N GLY A 201 -3.06 -25.90 3.47
CA GLY A 201 -2.79 -27.01 4.38
C GLY A 201 -1.29 -27.20 4.59
N ASN A 202 -0.56 -27.40 3.50
CA ASN A 202 0.89 -27.39 3.33
C ASN A 202 1.16 -27.78 1.85
N HIS A 203 2.35 -27.54 1.30
CA HIS A 203 2.69 -28.02 -0.05
C HIS A 203 2.52 -29.55 -0.19
N ASN A 204 2.74 -30.30 0.89
CA ASN A 204 2.63 -31.76 0.94
C ASN A 204 1.34 -32.27 1.59
N SER A 205 0.30 -31.44 1.77
CA SER A 205 -0.92 -31.84 2.48
C SER A 205 -1.95 -32.58 1.61
N GLY A 206 -1.59 -32.95 0.37
CA GLY A 206 -2.49 -33.58 -0.60
C GLY A 206 -3.25 -32.55 -1.43
N ASN A 207 -4.52 -32.81 -1.72
CA ASN A 207 -5.33 -31.95 -2.60
C ASN A 207 -6.00 -30.77 -1.87
N ILE A 208 -6.46 -29.78 -2.64
CA ILE A 208 -7.12 -28.57 -2.14
C ILE A 208 -8.65 -28.66 -2.12
N LEU A 209 -9.25 -29.82 -2.37
CA LEU A 209 -10.70 -29.95 -2.61
C LEU A 209 -11.54 -29.54 -1.39
N ASN A 210 -10.98 -29.62 -0.18
CA ASN A 210 -11.64 -29.21 1.07
C ASN A 210 -11.41 -27.75 1.45
N GLN A 211 -10.56 -27.01 0.72
CA GLN A 211 -10.37 -25.58 0.97
C GLN A 211 -11.60 -24.80 0.54
N VAL A 212 -11.85 -23.69 1.23
CA VAL A 212 -12.96 -22.79 0.95
C VAL A 212 -12.41 -21.56 0.24
N VAL A 213 -13.03 -21.20 -0.88
CA VAL A 213 -12.66 -20.03 -1.68
C VAL A 213 -13.86 -19.09 -1.78
N GLN A 214 -13.61 -17.79 -1.75
CA GLN A 214 -14.53 -16.74 -2.17
C GLN A 214 -13.81 -15.86 -3.19
N ILE A 215 -14.47 -15.55 -4.32
CA ILE A 215 -13.94 -14.70 -5.38
C ILE A 215 -14.89 -13.53 -5.61
N PHE A 216 -14.35 -12.31 -5.60
CA PHE A 216 -15.12 -11.07 -5.78
C PHE A 216 -15.20 -10.68 -7.26
N GLY A 217 -15.79 -11.57 -8.06
CA GLY A 217 -16.03 -11.35 -9.49
C GLY A 217 -17.36 -11.97 -9.91
N SER A 218 -18.33 -11.13 -10.24
CA SER A 218 -19.70 -11.55 -10.63
C SER A 218 -19.80 -12.09 -12.05
N LYS A 219 -18.73 -11.96 -12.84
CA LYS A 219 -18.66 -12.44 -14.21
C LYS A 219 -17.35 -13.18 -14.47
N PHE A 220 -17.33 -13.98 -15.52
CA PHE A 220 -16.13 -14.63 -16.06
C PHE A 220 -16.06 -14.47 -17.58
N THR A 221 -14.91 -14.75 -18.17
CA THR A 221 -14.72 -14.78 -19.62
C THR A 221 -14.92 -16.21 -20.15
N PRO A 222 -16.04 -16.52 -20.85
CA PRO A 222 -16.27 -17.83 -21.44
C PRO A 222 -15.21 -18.16 -22.47
N LEU A 223 -14.79 -19.43 -22.50
CA LEU A 223 -13.69 -19.91 -23.33
C LEU A 223 -14.20 -20.83 -24.43
N ASN A 224 -13.51 -20.84 -25.56
CA ASN A 224 -13.65 -21.85 -26.60
C ASN A 224 -12.86 -23.14 -26.26
N ASP A 225 -12.89 -24.13 -27.15
CA ASP A 225 -12.21 -25.42 -26.95
C ASP A 225 -10.68 -25.32 -26.93
N GLN A 226 -10.11 -24.19 -27.35
CA GLN A 226 -8.68 -23.88 -27.26
C GLN A 226 -8.35 -23.05 -26.01
N LEU A 227 -9.30 -22.89 -25.10
CA LEU A 227 -9.20 -22.10 -23.87
C LEU A 227 -8.93 -20.60 -24.12
N ILE A 228 -9.31 -20.10 -25.31
CA ILE A 228 -9.28 -18.68 -25.66
C ILE A 228 -10.64 -18.06 -25.35
N PRO A 229 -10.71 -16.87 -24.71
CA PRO A 229 -11.97 -16.17 -24.51
C PRO A 229 -12.72 -15.86 -25.82
N PHE A 230 -14.04 -15.89 -25.79
CA PHE A 230 -14.85 -15.41 -26.92
C PHE A 230 -14.92 -13.88 -27.03
N GLY A 231 -14.34 -13.16 -26.08
CA GLY A 231 -14.48 -11.70 -25.98
C GLY A 231 -15.75 -11.23 -25.27
N ASN A 232 -16.64 -12.12 -24.80
CA ASN A 232 -17.82 -11.74 -24.02
C ASN A 232 -17.67 -12.05 -22.52
N PHE A 233 -18.64 -11.63 -21.72
CA PHE A 233 -18.70 -11.90 -20.28
C PHE A 233 -19.98 -12.65 -19.92
N SER A 234 -19.88 -13.69 -19.09
CA SER A 234 -21.03 -14.41 -18.55
C SER A 234 -21.12 -14.26 -17.05
N SER A 235 -22.33 -14.23 -16.51
CA SER A 235 -22.57 -14.23 -15.06
C SER A 235 -22.07 -15.54 -14.44
N VAL A 236 -21.44 -15.45 -13.27
CA VAL A 236 -21.08 -16.65 -12.49
C VAL A 236 -22.30 -17.27 -11.80
N LYS A 237 -23.35 -16.48 -11.55
CA LYS A 237 -24.54 -16.90 -10.78
C LYS A 237 -25.22 -18.10 -11.43
N GLY A 238 -25.45 -19.15 -10.65
CA GLY A 238 -26.10 -20.38 -11.12
C GLY A 238 -25.20 -21.30 -11.95
N THR A 239 -23.89 -21.03 -12.00
CA THR A 239 -22.89 -21.86 -12.68
C THR A 239 -21.95 -22.51 -11.65
N PRO A 240 -21.13 -23.51 -12.04
CA PRO A 240 -20.09 -24.07 -11.17
C PRO A 240 -19.06 -23.02 -10.70
N TYR A 241 -18.98 -21.88 -11.39
CA TYR A 241 -18.07 -20.77 -11.12
C TYR A 241 -18.58 -19.78 -10.04
N ASP A 242 -19.74 -20.02 -9.42
CA ASP A 242 -20.32 -19.08 -8.43
C ASP A 242 -19.60 -19.11 -7.06
N PHE A 243 -18.49 -18.39 -6.95
CA PHE A 243 -17.72 -18.19 -5.72
C PHE A 243 -17.96 -16.82 -5.07
N LEU A 244 -19.09 -16.15 -5.40
CA LEU A 244 -19.42 -14.84 -4.80
C LEU A 244 -19.59 -14.94 -3.27
N LYS A 245 -20.00 -16.12 -2.80
CA LYS A 245 -19.98 -16.53 -1.40
C LYS A 245 -18.88 -17.57 -1.18
N PRO A 246 -18.40 -17.75 0.06
CA PRO A 246 -17.44 -18.82 0.37
C PRO A 246 -17.99 -20.20 -0.02
N GLN A 247 -17.23 -20.94 -0.84
CA GLN A 247 -17.60 -22.27 -1.34
C GLN A 247 -16.40 -23.21 -1.27
N VAL A 248 -16.67 -24.49 -0.96
CA VAL A 248 -15.65 -25.54 -0.96
C VAL A 248 -15.24 -25.83 -2.40
N VAL A 249 -13.93 -25.86 -2.69
CA VAL A 249 -13.43 -26.00 -4.06
C VAL A 249 -13.96 -27.27 -4.75
N GLY A 250 -14.00 -28.41 -4.04
CA GLY A 250 -14.48 -29.67 -4.59
C GLY A 250 -15.98 -29.75 -4.83
N SER A 251 -16.79 -28.84 -4.27
CA SER A 251 -18.26 -28.99 -4.22
C SER A 251 -18.96 -29.07 -5.59
N ARG A 252 -18.38 -28.45 -6.62
CA ARG A 252 -18.96 -28.39 -7.98
C ARG A 252 -17.93 -28.65 -9.07
N ILE A 253 -16.75 -29.13 -8.70
CA ILE A 253 -15.62 -29.26 -9.63
C ILE A 253 -15.86 -30.32 -10.71
N ASP A 254 -16.66 -31.34 -10.39
CA ASP A 254 -17.01 -32.44 -11.31
C ASP A 254 -17.95 -31.99 -12.43
N GLN A 255 -18.55 -30.80 -12.30
CA GLN A 255 -19.37 -30.19 -13.36
C GLN A 255 -18.51 -29.61 -14.51
N LEU A 256 -17.18 -29.59 -14.35
CA LEU A 256 -16.22 -29.00 -15.30
C LEU A 256 -15.48 -30.07 -16.09
N THR A 257 -16.21 -30.79 -16.95
CA THR A 257 -15.70 -31.94 -17.71
C THR A 257 -14.62 -31.59 -18.72
N ASN A 258 -14.66 -30.39 -19.30
CA ASN A 258 -13.76 -30.01 -20.42
C ASN A 258 -12.35 -29.64 -19.94
N THR A 259 -12.25 -29.02 -18.77
CA THR A 259 -10.97 -28.56 -18.20
C THR A 259 -10.47 -29.47 -17.08
N ASN A 260 -11.27 -30.49 -16.72
CA ASN A 260 -11.07 -31.35 -15.56
C ASN A 260 -10.68 -30.48 -14.37
N GLY A 261 -11.50 -29.49 -13.99
CA GLY A 261 -11.25 -28.53 -12.90
C GLY A 261 -11.42 -27.06 -13.27
N TYR A 262 -11.25 -26.16 -12.30
CA TYR A 262 -11.31 -24.72 -12.58
C TYR A 262 -10.08 -24.30 -13.39
N ASN A 263 -10.31 -23.55 -14.45
CA ASN A 263 -9.29 -22.89 -15.28
C ASN A 263 -9.95 -21.74 -16.03
N VAL A 264 -10.33 -20.68 -15.30
CA VAL A 264 -11.14 -19.59 -15.87
C VAL A 264 -10.70 -18.24 -15.31
N ASN A 265 -10.77 -17.20 -16.15
CA ASN A 265 -10.57 -15.82 -15.71
C ASN A 265 -11.89 -15.21 -15.23
N TYR A 266 -11.90 -14.78 -13.97
CA TYR A 266 -12.95 -13.96 -13.38
C TYR A 266 -12.74 -12.50 -13.76
N VAL A 267 -13.83 -11.80 -14.01
CA VAL A 267 -13.88 -10.34 -14.11
C VAL A 267 -14.13 -9.80 -12.71
N LEU A 268 -13.13 -9.17 -12.11
CA LEU A 268 -13.24 -8.65 -10.74
C LEU A 268 -14.17 -7.45 -10.71
N ASP A 269 -15.12 -7.46 -9.78
CA ASP A 269 -16.13 -6.41 -9.67
C ASP A 269 -15.48 -5.04 -9.42
N LYS A 270 -16.05 -3.99 -10.00
CA LYS A 270 -15.54 -2.63 -9.83
C LYS A 270 -16.11 -2.01 -8.55
N ASN A 271 -15.27 -1.31 -7.79
CA ASN A 271 -15.77 -0.26 -6.91
C ASN A 271 -16.27 0.89 -7.78
N LYS A 272 -17.34 1.58 -7.36
CA LYS A 272 -18.11 2.50 -8.22
C LYS A 272 -17.32 3.61 -8.95
N ASN A 273 -16.02 3.87 -8.68
CA ASN A 273 -15.35 5.08 -9.16
C ASN A 273 -13.84 5.00 -9.56
N ASP A 274 -13.17 3.84 -9.66
CA ASP A 274 -11.74 3.82 -10.09
C ASP A 274 -11.29 2.44 -10.61
N ASP A 275 -10.74 2.39 -11.83
CA ASP A 275 -10.23 1.17 -12.47
C ASP A 275 -8.84 0.75 -11.96
N ASN A 276 -8.12 1.64 -11.25
CA ASN A 276 -6.79 1.36 -10.71
C ASN A 276 -6.78 1.18 -9.18
N GLU A 277 -7.95 1.10 -8.54
CA GLU A 277 -8.05 0.90 -7.10
C GLU A 277 -7.71 -0.55 -6.72
N VAL A 278 -6.89 -0.69 -5.67
CA VAL A 278 -6.62 -1.99 -5.06
C VAL A 278 -7.89 -2.50 -4.39
N LYS A 279 -8.35 -3.67 -4.81
CA LYS A 279 -9.57 -4.32 -4.34
C LYS A 279 -9.30 -5.76 -3.94
N VAL A 280 -10.12 -6.29 -3.03
CA VAL A 280 -10.04 -7.70 -2.63
C VAL A 280 -10.47 -8.55 -3.81
N ALA A 281 -9.61 -9.47 -4.26
CA ALA A 281 -9.87 -10.37 -5.38
C ALA A 281 -10.43 -11.70 -4.90
N ALA A 282 -9.83 -12.27 -3.85
CA ALA A 282 -10.24 -13.55 -3.30
C ALA A 282 -9.88 -13.72 -1.83
N ILE A 283 -10.58 -14.64 -1.16
CA ILE A 283 -10.24 -15.16 0.17
C ILE A 283 -10.21 -16.68 0.07
N VAL A 284 -9.15 -17.30 0.58
CA VAL A 284 -8.98 -18.75 0.67
C VAL A 284 -8.85 -19.12 2.14
N THR A 285 -9.47 -20.22 2.55
CA THR A 285 -9.41 -20.74 3.91
C THR A 285 -9.21 -22.24 3.89
N ASP A 286 -8.24 -22.72 4.66
CA ASP A 286 -8.11 -24.13 4.98
C ASP A 286 -8.55 -24.36 6.43
N LYS A 287 -9.67 -25.07 6.62
CA LYS A 287 -10.24 -25.28 7.97
C LYS A 287 -9.33 -26.13 8.87
N ARG A 288 -8.52 -27.01 8.29
CA ARG A 288 -7.66 -27.94 9.04
C ARG A 288 -6.54 -27.18 9.73
N SER A 289 -5.73 -26.45 8.96
CA SER A 289 -4.68 -25.57 9.47
C SER A 289 -5.23 -24.32 10.15
N GLY A 290 -6.44 -23.87 9.79
CA GLY A 290 -6.99 -22.58 10.21
C GLY A 290 -6.40 -21.39 9.46
N ARG A 291 -5.49 -21.61 8.49
CA ARG A 291 -4.91 -20.53 7.70
C ARG A 291 -5.96 -19.91 6.79
N VAL A 292 -5.88 -18.59 6.68
CA VAL A 292 -6.66 -17.76 5.76
C VAL A 292 -5.69 -16.93 4.93
N MET A 293 -5.88 -16.93 3.62
CA MET A 293 -5.15 -16.08 2.68
C MET A 293 -6.14 -15.12 2.01
N LYS A 294 -5.97 -13.82 2.23
CA LYS A 294 -6.73 -12.77 1.56
C LYS A 294 -5.86 -12.10 0.50
N ILE A 295 -6.38 -12.00 -0.72
CA ILE A 295 -5.69 -11.43 -1.87
C ILE A 295 -6.34 -10.12 -2.26
N ALA A 296 -5.54 -9.07 -2.45
CA ALA A 296 -5.99 -7.80 -3.03
C ALA A 296 -5.08 -7.37 -4.19
N THR A 297 -5.66 -6.74 -5.21
CA THR A 297 -4.95 -6.36 -6.43
C THR A 297 -5.55 -5.12 -7.09
N ASN A 298 -4.78 -4.43 -7.91
CA ASN A 298 -5.27 -3.40 -8.84
C ASN A 298 -5.62 -3.96 -10.23
N GLN A 299 -5.47 -5.28 -10.47
CA GLN A 299 -5.78 -5.88 -11.77
C GLN A 299 -7.29 -6.05 -11.99
N PRO A 300 -7.74 -6.04 -13.26
CA PRO A 300 -9.16 -6.17 -13.58
C PRO A 300 -9.67 -7.61 -13.49
N GLY A 301 -8.80 -8.61 -13.57
CA GLY A 301 -9.16 -10.03 -13.60
C GLY A 301 -8.37 -10.90 -12.64
N LEU A 302 -8.83 -12.14 -12.52
CA LEU A 302 -8.23 -13.19 -11.69
C LEU A 302 -8.41 -14.55 -12.38
N GLN A 303 -7.31 -15.18 -12.83
CA GLN A 303 -7.34 -16.59 -13.23
C GLN A 303 -7.48 -17.44 -11.98
N PHE A 304 -8.49 -18.29 -11.96
CA PHE A 304 -8.64 -19.35 -10.96
C PHE A 304 -8.35 -20.69 -11.63
N TYR A 305 -7.23 -21.29 -11.26
CA TYR A 305 -6.77 -22.56 -11.78
C TYR A 305 -6.49 -23.56 -10.66
N THR A 306 -7.00 -24.79 -10.77
CA THR A 306 -6.89 -25.81 -9.71
C THR A 306 -5.85 -26.89 -10.01
N ALA A 307 -4.71 -26.52 -10.60
CA ALA A 307 -3.60 -27.44 -10.88
C ALA A 307 -4.07 -28.71 -11.63
N ASN A 308 -4.95 -28.55 -12.61
CA ASN A 308 -5.67 -29.64 -13.28
C ASN A 308 -4.73 -30.59 -14.01
N TYR A 309 -3.62 -30.07 -14.52
CA TYR A 309 -2.68 -30.79 -15.38
C TYR A 309 -1.36 -31.17 -14.69
N VAL A 310 -1.17 -30.78 -13.42
CA VAL A 310 -0.02 -31.23 -12.63
C VAL A 310 -0.19 -32.72 -12.36
N LYS A 311 0.71 -33.56 -12.86
CA LYS A 311 0.59 -35.02 -12.73
C LYS A 311 1.95 -35.67 -12.47
N ASN A 312 2.05 -36.37 -11.35
CA ASN A 312 3.27 -37.08 -10.95
C ASN A 312 4.52 -36.19 -10.88
N GLU A 313 4.36 -34.91 -10.53
CA GLU A 313 5.45 -33.95 -10.51
C GLU A 313 6.19 -34.04 -9.17
N LYS A 314 7.49 -34.34 -9.19
CA LYS A 314 8.28 -34.51 -7.95
C LYS A 314 8.72 -33.15 -7.41
N GLY A 315 8.06 -32.70 -6.35
CA GLY A 315 8.32 -31.43 -5.69
C GLY A 315 9.25 -31.53 -4.47
N LYS A 316 9.11 -30.52 -3.59
CA LYS A 316 9.84 -30.41 -2.32
C LYS A 316 9.71 -31.64 -1.44
N ASP A 317 10.80 -31.96 -0.74
CA ASP A 317 10.93 -33.13 0.14
C ASP A 317 10.63 -34.47 -0.54
N GLY A 318 10.73 -34.51 -1.88
CA GLY A 318 10.36 -35.67 -2.69
C GLY A 318 8.86 -35.96 -2.76
N PHE A 319 8.00 -35.07 -2.27
CA PHE A 319 6.55 -35.22 -2.37
C PHE A 319 6.10 -35.14 -3.84
N VAL A 320 5.20 -36.02 -4.25
CA VAL A 320 4.71 -36.08 -5.63
C VAL A 320 3.40 -35.31 -5.74
N TYR A 321 3.42 -34.18 -6.44
CA TYR A 321 2.25 -33.37 -6.71
C TYR A 321 1.36 -34.05 -7.78
N GLN A 322 0.08 -34.14 -7.43
CA GLN A 322 -0.98 -34.72 -8.26
C GLN A 322 -1.97 -33.64 -8.70
N PRO A 323 -2.93 -33.94 -9.60
CA PRO A 323 -3.96 -32.99 -9.96
C PRO A 323 -4.67 -32.49 -8.70
N ARG A 324 -5.02 -31.20 -8.66
CA ARG A 324 -5.64 -30.54 -7.47
C ARG A 324 -4.74 -30.42 -6.25
N SER A 325 -3.43 -30.62 -6.37
CA SER A 325 -2.50 -30.42 -5.25
C SER A 325 -2.42 -28.96 -4.77
N ALA A 326 -2.87 -28.01 -5.59
CA ALA A 326 -2.89 -26.59 -5.27
C ALA A 326 -3.95 -25.83 -6.08
N LEU A 327 -4.13 -24.56 -5.74
CA LEU A 327 -4.84 -23.57 -6.54
C LEU A 327 -3.92 -22.39 -6.89
N CYS A 328 -4.09 -21.84 -8.09
CA CYS A 328 -3.48 -20.60 -8.54
C CYS A 328 -4.56 -19.50 -8.58
N LEU A 329 -4.19 -18.32 -8.15
CA LEU A 329 -5.03 -17.12 -8.09
C LEU A 329 -4.26 -15.98 -8.75
N GLU A 330 -4.15 -16.06 -10.07
CA GLU A 330 -3.31 -15.17 -10.87
C GLU A 330 -4.08 -13.89 -11.16
N THR A 331 -3.78 -12.81 -10.46
CA THR A 331 -4.40 -11.50 -10.74
C THR A 331 -3.81 -10.94 -12.02
N GLN A 332 -4.63 -10.55 -13.00
CA GLN A 332 -4.15 -10.22 -14.33
C GLN A 332 -5.14 -9.38 -15.15
N ALA A 333 -4.70 -8.91 -16.31
CA ALA A 333 -5.62 -8.57 -17.39
C ALA A 333 -6.28 -9.83 -17.97
N PHE A 334 -7.38 -9.68 -18.71
CA PHE A 334 -8.09 -10.83 -19.25
C PHE A 334 -7.23 -11.53 -20.32
N PRO A 335 -7.24 -12.88 -20.40
CA PRO A 335 -6.55 -13.59 -21.46
C PRO A 335 -6.95 -13.06 -22.84
N ASP A 336 -6.01 -13.07 -23.78
CA ASP A 336 -6.20 -12.60 -25.16
C ASP A 336 -6.71 -11.15 -25.32
N SER A 337 -6.59 -10.29 -24.29
CA SER A 337 -7.04 -8.89 -24.36
C SER A 337 -6.46 -8.10 -25.53
N VAL A 338 -5.28 -8.49 -26.04
CA VAL A 338 -4.66 -7.84 -27.20
C VAL A 338 -5.46 -8.03 -28.49
N ASN A 339 -6.29 -9.08 -28.58
CA ASN A 339 -7.16 -9.39 -29.71
C ASN A 339 -8.65 -9.09 -29.44
N HIS A 340 -8.99 -8.60 -28.23
CA HIS A 340 -10.35 -8.24 -27.85
C HIS A 340 -10.44 -6.75 -27.47
N PRO A 341 -10.81 -5.87 -28.41
CA PRO A 341 -10.88 -4.42 -28.17
C PRO A 341 -11.81 -3.98 -27.03
N ASN A 342 -12.78 -4.81 -26.66
CA ASN A 342 -13.71 -4.56 -25.56
C ASN A 342 -13.18 -5.00 -24.18
N PHE A 343 -12.03 -5.68 -24.14
CA PHE A 343 -11.32 -5.99 -22.90
C PHE A 343 -10.42 -4.81 -22.47
N PRO A 344 -10.04 -4.72 -21.18
CA PRO A 344 -9.09 -3.72 -20.73
C PRO A 344 -7.78 -3.80 -21.51
N SER A 345 -7.29 -2.65 -21.99
CA SER A 345 -6.06 -2.60 -22.76
C SER A 345 -4.85 -3.03 -21.94
N THR A 346 -4.02 -3.90 -22.52
CA THR A 346 -2.74 -4.36 -21.99
C THR A 346 -1.55 -3.64 -22.62
N ILE A 347 -1.78 -2.61 -23.44
CA ILE A 347 -0.71 -1.92 -24.16
C ILE A 347 0.02 -0.93 -23.24
N VAL A 348 1.33 -1.07 -23.17
CA VAL A 348 2.26 -0.21 -22.44
C VAL A 348 3.04 0.63 -23.42
N THR A 349 3.20 1.92 -23.13
CA THR A 349 4.01 2.86 -23.92
C THR A 349 5.08 3.50 -23.03
N PRO A 350 6.10 4.17 -23.60
CA PRO A 350 7.12 4.86 -22.80
C PRO A 350 6.55 5.90 -21.81
N GLU A 351 5.41 6.51 -22.16
CA GLU A 351 4.70 7.52 -21.36
C GLU A 351 3.75 6.92 -20.33
N LYS A 352 3.30 5.67 -20.56
CA LYS A 352 2.32 4.97 -19.71
C LYS A 352 2.89 3.64 -19.23
N PRO A 353 3.66 3.64 -18.13
CA PRO A 353 4.24 2.42 -17.58
C PRO A 353 3.16 1.50 -16.97
N TYR A 354 3.45 0.21 -16.96
CA TYR A 354 2.67 -0.83 -16.31
C TYR A 354 2.95 -0.87 -14.81
N ASN A 355 1.89 -1.01 -14.02
CA ASN A 355 1.98 -1.22 -12.58
C ASN A 355 0.94 -2.24 -12.13
N HIS A 356 1.41 -3.34 -11.53
CA HIS A 356 0.59 -4.38 -10.95
C HIS A 356 0.97 -4.55 -9.48
N LEU A 357 0.01 -4.24 -8.62
CA LEU A 357 0.10 -4.38 -7.18
C LEU A 357 -0.67 -5.62 -6.74
N LEU A 358 0.00 -6.52 -6.04
CA LEU A 358 -0.57 -7.75 -5.52
C LEU A 358 -0.23 -7.87 -4.03
N PHE A 359 -1.26 -7.98 -3.19
CA PHE A 359 -1.13 -8.02 -1.73
C PHE A 359 -1.75 -9.31 -1.20
N PHE A 360 -0.99 -10.02 -0.38
CA PHE A 360 -1.44 -11.17 0.38
C PHE A 360 -1.40 -10.82 1.87
N LYS A 361 -2.52 -11.06 2.54
CA LYS A 361 -2.60 -11.04 4.00
C LYS A 361 -2.94 -12.42 4.51
N PHE A 362 -2.11 -12.92 5.42
CA PHE A 362 -2.27 -14.22 6.05
C PHE A 362 -2.78 -14.05 7.49
N SER A 363 -3.58 -15.01 7.95
CA SER A 363 -4.02 -15.09 9.35
C SER A 363 -4.41 -16.53 9.70
N THR A 364 -4.57 -16.81 10.99
CA THR A 364 -4.96 -18.13 11.54
C THR A 364 -6.36 -18.12 12.16
N ASN A 365 -7.05 -16.98 12.11
CA ASN A 365 -8.43 -16.83 12.53
C ASN A 365 -9.33 -16.91 11.30
N ALA A 366 -10.03 -18.03 11.15
CA ALA A 366 -11.19 -18.05 10.28
C ALA A 366 -12.18 -16.98 10.77
N PRO A 367 -12.77 -16.14 9.91
CA PRO A 367 -13.95 -15.40 10.33
C PRO A 367 -14.96 -16.43 10.84
N HIS A 368 -15.43 -16.27 12.08
CA HIS A 368 -16.39 -17.15 12.70
C HIS A 368 -17.55 -17.39 11.73
N VAL A 369 -17.59 -18.58 11.13
CA VAL A 369 -18.83 -19.14 10.62
C VAL A 369 -19.63 -19.42 11.88
N ILE A 370 -20.60 -18.56 12.16
CA ILE A 370 -21.63 -18.84 13.16
C ILE A 370 -22.24 -20.18 12.76
N SER A 371 -21.89 -21.23 13.49
CA SER A 371 -22.58 -22.50 13.38
C SER A 371 -23.99 -22.27 13.89
N PHE A 372 -24.96 -22.25 12.98
CA PHE A 372 -26.31 -22.64 13.37
C PHE A 372 -26.23 -24.13 13.72
N SER A 373 -26.05 -24.42 15.00
CA SER A 373 -26.32 -25.73 15.56
C SER A 373 -27.80 -26.02 15.36
N ILE A 374 -28.08 -26.93 14.45
CA ILE A 374 -29.38 -27.57 14.26
C ILE A 374 -29.67 -28.36 15.54
N ALA A 375 -30.53 -27.81 16.40
CA ALA A 375 -31.40 -28.62 17.22
C ALA A 375 -32.65 -28.88 16.37
N HIS A 376 -32.76 -30.14 15.95
CA HIS A 376 -33.88 -30.70 15.21
C HIS A 376 -35.17 -30.67 16.05
N TYR A 377 -36.29 -30.51 15.35
CA TYR A 377 -37.61 -31.08 15.69
C TYR A 377 -38.34 -30.48 16.90
N TYR A 378 -39.35 -29.64 16.65
CA TYR A 378 -40.77 -29.98 16.86
C TYR A 378 -41.66 -28.86 16.29
N TYR A 379 -42.81 -29.28 15.75
CA TYR A 379 -43.94 -28.49 15.23
C TYR A 379 -43.91 -27.98 13.78
N CYS A 380 -44.20 -28.92 12.87
CA CYS A 380 -45.10 -28.66 11.74
C CYS A 380 -46.57 -28.76 12.19
N ASN A 381 -47.42 -27.99 11.51
CA ASN A 381 -48.88 -28.12 11.39
C ASN A 381 -49.77 -27.73 12.59
N TYR A 382 -50.30 -26.52 12.55
CA TYR A 382 -51.74 -26.31 12.77
C TYR A 382 -52.17 -24.95 12.18
N TYR A 383 -52.85 -25.00 11.03
CA TYR A 383 -54.08 -24.26 10.67
C TYR A 383 -54.20 -24.14 9.14
N GLN A 384 -54.96 -25.06 8.57
CA GLN A 384 -55.68 -24.86 7.32
C GLN A 384 -57.06 -25.55 7.44
N SER A 385 -58.02 -25.01 6.68
CA SER A 385 -59.44 -25.36 6.51
C SER A 385 -60.39 -24.73 7.55
N GLU A 386 -61.49 -24.07 7.16
CA GLU A 386 -62.48 -24.51 6.17
C GLU A 386 -63.15 -23.40 5.33
N TYR A 387 -63.59 -23.85 4.15
CA TYR A 387 -64.58 -23.36 3.16
C TYR A 387 -65.91 -22.82 3.77
N ASN A 388 -66.87 -22.11 3.13
CA ASN A 388 -67.27 -21.89 1.73
C ASN A 388 -68.36 -20.76 1.69
N ILE A 389 -68.70 -20.27 0.47
CA ILE A 389 -70.03 -19.77 -0.03
C ILE A 389 -69.98 -18.44 -0.83
N ASN A 390 -70.11 -18.61 -2.16
CA ASN A 390 -70.82 -17.83 -3.20
C ASN A 390 -70.91 -16.29 -3.22
N ARG A 391 -70.18 -15.71 -4.18
CA ARG A 391 -70.68 -15.17 -5.46
C ARG A 391 -72.02 -14.38 -5.44
N LYS A 392 -71.94 -13.04 -5.39
CA LYS A 392 -72.56 -12.08 -6.36
C LYS A 392 -72.39 -10.64 -5.84
N MET A 393 -72.39 -9.70 -6.79
CA MET A 393 -72.32 -8.24 -6.64
C MET A 393 -70.90 -7.66 -6.62
N SER A 394 -70.36 -7.39 -7.82
CA SER A 394 -70.46 -6.08 -8.48
C SER A 394 -69.25 -5.23 -8.06
N LYS A 395 -68.10 -5.35 -8.73
CA LYS A 395 -67.64 -4.48 -9.84
C LYS A 395 -67.78 -2.95 -9.65
N PHE A 396 -68.34 -2.48 -8.55
CA PHE A 396 -68.45 -1.06 -8.17
C PHE A 396 -67.52 -0.68 -7.01
N LEU A 397 -67.11 -1.63 -6.16
CA LEU A 397 -66.19 -1.34 -5.03
C LEU A 397 -64.72 -1.21 -5.45
N VAL A 398 -64.32 -1.86 -6.56
CA VAL A 398 -62.93 -1.87 -7.05
C VAL A 398 -62.55 -0.57 -7.76
N ILE A 399 -63.52 0.13 -8.37
CA ILE A 399 -63.30 1.43 -9.02
C ILE A 399 -63.30 2.56 -7.98
N LEU A 400 -64.13 2.48 -6.93
CA LEU A 400 -64.17 3.47 -5.86
C LEU A 400 -62.89 3.43 -5.00
N LEU A 401 -62.33 2.24 -4.75
CA LEU A 401 -61.02 2.11 -4.09
C LEU A 401 -59.86 2.57 -4.97
N TYR A 402 -59.96 2.47 -6.31
CA TYR A 402 -58.95 2.98 -7.24
C TYR A 402 -58.95 4.51 -7.35
N VAL A 403 -60.12 5.17 -7.26
CA VAL A 403 -60.22 6.64 -7.29
C VAL A 403 -59.82 7.25 -5.94
N VAL A 404 -60.12 6.61 -4.82
CA VAL A 404 -59.60 7.04 -3.50
C VAL A 404 -58.09 6.81 -3.38
N TRP A 405 -57.56 5.76 -4.01
CA TRP A 405 -56.10 5.54 -4.07
C TRP A 405 -55.39 6.54 -4.99
N LEU A 406 -55.99 6.94 -6.12
CA LEU A 406 -55.46 8.01 -6.99
C LEU A 406 -55.59 9.42 -6.41
N ALA A 407 -56.64 9.70 -5.62
CA ALA A 407 -56.79 10.97 -4.90
C ALA A 407 -55.87 11.08 -3.67
N ALA A 408 -55.53 9.95 -3.01
CA ALA A 408 -54.56 9.91 -1.91
C ALA A 408 -53.09 9.82 -2.38
N SER A 409 -52.84 9.44 -3.64
CA SER A 409 -51.50 9.44 -4.26
C SER A 409 -51.18 10.69 -5.08
N GLY A 410 -52.10 11.65 -5.17
CA GLY A 410 -51.91 12.95 -5.83
C GLY A 410 -51.33 14.06 -4.95
N PHE A 411 -51.09 13.83 -3.65
CA PHE A 411 -50.64 14.86 -2.71
C PHE A 411 -49.54 14.45 -1.73
N VAL A 412 -48.65 13.50 -2.05
CA VAL A 412 -47.34 13.40 -1.39
C VAL A 412 -46.32 12.81 -2.37
N ASN A 413 -45.39 13.65 -2.84
CA ASN A 413 -44.10 13.37 -3.52
C ASN A 413 -43.78 14.30 -4.69
N GLY A 414 -44.30 15.53 -4.65
CA GLY A 414 -43.39 16.66 -4.83
C GLY A 414 -42.50 16.76 -3.60
N SER A 415 -41.53 15.84 -3.43
CA SER A 415 -40.36 16.19 -2.66
C SER A 415 -39.72 17.33 -3.43
N ILE A 416 -40.07 18.55 -3.01
CA ILE A 416 -39.14 19.65 -2.98
C ILE A 416 -37.85 18.99 -2.55
N ILE A 417 -36.89 18.86 -3.48
CA ILE A 417 -35.51 18.68 -3.11
C ILE A 417 -35.25 19.92 -2.28
N LYS A 418 -35.48 19.84 -0.97
CA LYS A 418 -34.77 20.67 -0.03
C LYS A 418 -33.34 20.36 -0.42
N LYS A 419 -32.70 21.30 -1.13
CA LYS A 419 -31.27 21.51 -0.94
C LYS A 419 -31.15 21.56 0.58
N GLU A 420 -30.79 20.44 1.22
CA GLU A 420 -30.12 20.55 2.51
C GLU A 420 -29.00 21.54 2.21
N LYS A 421 -29.08 22.74 2.78
CA LYS A 421 -27.91 23.59 2.85
C LYS A 421 -26.86 22.70 3.49
N ASP A 422 -25.80 22.36 2.76
CA ASP A 422 -24.73 21.54 3.29
C ASP A 422 -24.25 22.27 4.57
N GLN A 423 -24.55 21.68 5.72
CA GLN A 423 -24.17 22.22 7.02
C GLN A 423 -22.78 21.71 7.36
N ILE A 424 -22.02 22.53 8.06
CA ILE A 424 -20.77 22.10 8.68
C ILE A 424 -21.13 21.06 9.76
N ARG A 425 -20.49 19.90 9.72
CA ARG A 425 -20.75 18.74 10.58
C ARG A 425 -19.44 18.05 10.96
N VAL A 426 -19.42 17.39 12.11
CA VAL A 426 -18.35 16.48 12.53
C VAL A 426 -18.80 15.04 12.35
N PHE A 427 -17.92 14.21 11.82
CA PHE A 427 -18.11 12.79 11.57
C PHE A 427 -17.10 12.00 12.39
N GLU A 428 -17.51 10.85 12.89
CA GLU A 428 -16.67 9.99 13.70
C GLU A 428 -16.42 8.68 12.95
N LEU A 429 -15.20 8.16 13.02
CA LEU A 429 -14.85 6.79 12.63
C LEU A 429 -14.27 6.07 13.84
N LYS A 430 -14.64 4.81 14.05
CA LYS A 430 -14.15 4.02 15.19
C LYS A 430 -13.68 2.64 14.78
N LYS A 431 -12.48 2.26 15.24
CA LYS A 431 -11.91 0.92 15.07
C LYS A 431 -11.07 0.53 16.28
N GLY A 432 -11.54 -0.45 17.06
CA GLY A 432 -10.91 -0.80 18.34
C GLY A 432 -10.87 0.41 19.27
N ASP A 433 -9.68 0.68 19.82
CA ASP A 433 -9.42 1.84 20.68
C ASP A 433 -9.15 3.14 19.90
N LEU A 434 -9.07 3.08 18.56
CA LEU A 434 -8.85 4.24 17.72
C LEU A 434 -10.18 4.95 17.42
N THR A 435 -10.30 6.21 17.83
CA THR A 435 -11.44 7.07 17.49
C THR A 435 -10.96 8.30 16.75
N LEU A 436 -11.48 8.50 15.55
CA LEU A 436 -11.13 9.58 14.64
C LEU A 436 -12.33 10.50 14.46
N LYS A 437 -12.14 11.81 14.55
CA LYS A 437 -13.15 12.79 14.14
C LYS A 437 -12.65 13.68 13.03
N VAL A 438 -13.50 13.91 12.04
CA VAL A 438 -13.24 14.80 10.90
C VAL A 438 -14.43 15.70 10.64
N THR A 439 -14.22 16.89 10.07
CA THR A 439 -15.31 17.77 9.63
C THR A 439 -15.31 17.94 8.11
N ASN A 440 -16.47 18.20 7.53
CA ASN A 440 -16.61 18.52 6.10
C ASN A 440 -16.17 19.94 5.76
N TRP A 441 -15.84 20.80 6.72
CA TRP A 441 -15.11 22.04 6.44
C TRP A 441 -13.62 21.73 6.26
N GLY A 442 -13.06 22.04 5.10
CA GLY A 442 -11.66 21.75 4.78
C GLY A 442 -11.27 20.27 4.72
N ALA A 443 -12.27 19.36 4.77
CA ALA A 443 -12.07 17.93 5.00
C ALA A 443 -11.08 17.68 6.16
N THR A 444 -11.29 18.38 7.28
CA THR A 444 -10.30 18.58 8.34
C THR A 444 -10.26 17.43 9.34
N LEU A 445 -9.05 17.03 9.75
CA LEU A 445 -8.78 16.12 10.86
C LEU A 445 -8.88 16.86 12.21
N VAL A 446 -9.95 16.59 12.96
CA VAL A 446 -10.27 17.32 14.21
C VAL A 446 -9.68 16.65 15.45
N SER A 447 -9.67 15.32 15.47
CA SER A 447 -9.30 14.53 16.65
C SER A 447 -8.83 13.14 16.24
N LEU A 448 -7.80 12.64 16.92
CA LEU A 448 -7.41 11.23 16.85
C LEU A 448 -7.05 10.74 18.25
N VAL A 449 -7.94 9.93 18.81
CA VAL A 449 -7.82 9.36 20.16
C VAL A 449 -7.29 7.93 20.08
N LEU A 450 -6.27 7.64 20.89
CA LEU A 450 -5.65 6.31 20.97
C LEU A 450 -4.98 6.06 22.33
N PRO A 451 -4.74 4.79 22.72
CA PRO A 451 -4.14 4.47 24.02
C PRO A 451 -2.66 4.88 24.07
N ASP A 452 -2.20 5.18 25.28
CA ASP A 452 -0.79 5.21 25.63
C ASP A 452 -0.32 3.82 26.12
N LYS A 453 0.93 3.70 26.56
CA LYS A 453 1.48 2.43 27.07
C LYS A 453 0.80 1.89 28.33
N TYR A 454 0.02 2.71 29.03
CA TYR A 454 -0.76 2.32 30.19
C TYR A 454 -2.24 2.08 29.84
N GLY A 455 -2.60 2.09 28.55
CA GLY A 455 -3.97 1.95 28.07
C GLY A 455 -4.81 3.23 28.19
N LYS A 456 -4.23 4.37 28.60
CA LYS A 456 -4.97 5.62 28.75
C LYS A 456 -5.17 6.28 27.39
N LEU A 457 -6.43 6.46 27.01
CA LEU A 457 -6.80 7.16 25.78
C LEU A 457 -6.45 8.65 25.85
N GLY A 458 -5.94 9.20 24.75
CA GLY A 458 -5.69 10.63 24.60
C GLY A 458 -5.72 11.05 23.14
N ASP A 459 -6.13 12.29 22.90
CA ASP A 459 -6.20 12.92 21.60
C ASP A 459 -4.85 13.54 21.22
N ILE A 460 -4.21 13.03 20.18
CA ILE A 460 -2.87 13.47 19.80
C ILE A 460 -2.85 14.56 18.72
N VAL A 461 -4.01 15.11 18.35
CA VAL A 461 -4.15 16.15 17.31
C VAL A 461 -4.57 17.46 17.97
N LEU A 462 -3.91 18.58 17.64
CA LEU A 462 -4.39 19.91 18.03
C LEU A 462 -5.53 20.36 17.13
N GLY A 463 -6.39 21.22 17.66
CA GLY A 463 -7.52 21.79 16.94
C GLY A 463 -8.52 22.43 17.90
N TYR A 464 -9.75 22.56 17.42
CA TYR A 464 -10.88 23.19 18.12
C TYR A 464 -12.02 22.19 18.42
N ASP A 465 -12.86 22.52 19.41
CA ASP A 465 -14.01 21.70 19.82
C ASP A 465 -15.19 21.79 18.85
N SER A 466 -15.46 22.99 18.32
CA SER A 466 -16.57 23.21 17.39
C SER A 466 -16.08 23.27 15.95
N PRO A 467 -16.83 22.70 15.01
CA PRO A 467 -16.45 22.75 13.60
C PRO A 467 -16.60 24.18 13.01
N GLU A 468 -17.42 25.05 13.61
CA GLU A 468 -17.53 26.47 13.24
C GLU A 468 -16.26 27.27 13.58
N ALA A 469 -15.48 26.86 14.60
CA ALA A 469 -14.23 27.54 14.92
C ALA A 469 -13.21 27.42 13.76
N TYR A 470 -13.26 26.33 13.00
CA TYR A 470 -12.38 26.11 11.84
C TYR A 470 -12.67 27.07 10.67
N THR A 471 -13.82 27.75 10.63
CA THR A 471 -14.08 28.76 9.58
C THR A 471 -13.32 30.07 9.81
N ASN A 472 -12.74 30.25 11.00
CA ASN A 472 -11.92 31.42 11.36
C ASN A 472 -10.46 31.01 11.63
N ASP A 473 -10.11 29.75 11.36
CA ASP A 473 -8.77 29.22 11.59
C ASP A 473 -7.79 29.80 10.57
N THR A 474 -6.72 30.41 11.07
CA THR A 474 -5.60 30.93 10.27
C THR A 474 -4.33 30.09 10.39
N THR A 475 -4.36 29.06 11.25
CA THR A 475 -3.26 28.14 11.57
C THR A 475 -3.32 26.85 10.74
N TYR A 476 -4.47 26.56 10.12
CA TYR A 476 -4.74 25.38 9.31
C TYR A 476 -4.71 24.05 10.10
N PHE A 477 -5.22 24.03 11.32
CA PHE A 477 -5.20 22.84 12.18
C PHE A 477 -5.90 21.65 11.50
N GLY A 478 -5.12 20.64 11.09
CA GLY A 478 -5.64 19.36 10.59
C GLY A 478 -6.29 19.43 9.20
N ALA A 479 -6.33 20.60 8.57
CA ALA A 479 -7.06 20.81 7.33
C ALA A 479 -6.40 20.11 6.13
N THR A 480 -7.19 19.83 5.10
CA THR A 480 -6.64 19.49 3.78
C THR A 480 -6.22 20.75 3.06
N ILE A 481 -4.96 20.85 2.66
CA ILE A 481 -4.41 21.98 1.94
C ILE A 481 -4.36 21.71 0.44
N GLY A 482 -4.71 22.73 -0.35
CA GLY A 482 -4.63 22.75 -1.80
C GLY A 482 -5.20 24.06 -2.35
N ARG A 483 -5.13 24.33 -3.66
CA ARG A 483 -4.73 23.41 -4.74
C ARG A 483 -3.25 23.02 -4.72
N VAL A 484 -2.38 23.93 -4.28
CA VAL A 484 -0.94 23.70 -4.07
C VAL A 484 -0.57 24.05 -2.64
N ALA A 485 -0.16 23.06 -1.87
CA ALA A 485 0.37 23.24 -0.52
C ALA A 485 1.74 23.92 -0.51
N ASN A 486 2.04 24.58 0.62
CA ASN A 486 3.22 25.40 0.83
C ASN A 486 3.28 26.59 -0.15
N ARG A 487 4.47 27.18 -0.34
CA ARG A 487 4.65 28.46 -1.04
C ARG A 487 4.82 28.29 -2.55
N ILE A 488 4.30 29.26 -3.30
CA ILE A 488 4.65 29.55 -4.69
C ILE A 488 5.26 30.96 -4.74
N GLY A 489 6.50 31.05 -5.19
CA GLY A 489 7.30 32.28 -5.23
C GLY A 489 6.67 33.34 -6.12
N GLY A 490 6.58 34.57 -5.61
CA GLY A 490 6.03 35.72 -6.35
C GLY A 490 4.53 35.60 -6.69
N ALA A 491 3.82 34.63 -6.10
CA ALA A 491 2.42 34.35 -6.36
C ALA A 491 2.14 34.17 -7.86
N GLN A 492 3.04 33.48 -8.58
CA GLN A 492 2.90 33.28 -10.02
C GLN A 492 3.67 32.05 -10.50
N PHE A 493 3.29 31.56 -11.67
CA PHE A 493 4.04 30.53 -12.39
C PHE A 493 3.74 30.56 -13.90
N THR A 494 4.53 29.82 -14.67
CA THR A 494 4.31 29.66 -16.11
C THR A 494 4.01 28.21 -16.44
N LEU A 495 2.90 27.95 -17.15
CA LEU A 495 2.53 26.60 -17.59
C LEU A 495 2.14 26.64 -19.07
N ASN A 496 2.81 25.81 -19.88
CA ASN A 496 2.62 25.77 -21.34
C ASN A 496 2.75 27.14 -22.03
N GLY A 497 3.70 27.96 -21.56
CA GLY A 497 3.93 29.31 -22.09
C GLY A 497 2.91 30.37 -21.65
N ILE A 498 1.92 30.01 -20.82
CA ILE A 498 0.95 30.94 -20.25
C ILE A 498 1.39 31.33 -18.85
N HIS A 499 1.46 32.63 -18.59
CA HIS A 499 1.72 33.18 -17.26
C HIS A 499 0.43 33.21 -16.43
N TYR A 500 0.48 32.59 -15.25
CA TYR A 500 -0.61 32.58 -14.29
C TYR A 500 -0.21 33.39 -13.06
N LYS A 501 -1.05 34.36 -12.69
CA LYS A 501 -0.92 35.12 -11.46
C LYS A 501 -1.92 34.57 -10.44
N LEU A 502 -1.42 34.23 -9.27
CA LEU A 502 -2.15 33.75 -8.12
C LEU A 502 -2.42 34.90 -7.14
N ILE A 503 -3.27 34.63 -6.16
CA ILE A 503 -3.53 35.58 -5.09
C ILE A 503 -2.46 35.43 -4.00
N ALA A 504 -1.73 36.51 -3.74
CA ALA A 504 -0.75 36.54 -2.65
C ALA A 504 -1.46 36.66 -1.30
N ASN A 505 -1.10 35.81 -0.35
CA ASN A 505 -1.61 35.80 1.02
C ASN A 505 -0.49 35.74 2.08
N GLU A 506 0.78 35.70 1.64
CA GLU A 506 1.94 35.79 2.52
C GLU A 506 3.02 36.64 1.85
N GLY A 507 3.03 37.93 2.18
CA GLY A 507 3.89 38.91 1.49
C GLY A 507 3.61 38.92 -0.01
N ASN A 508 4.64 38.66 -0.82
CA ASN A 508 4.53 38.58 -2.28
C ASN A 508 4.26 37.17 -2.80
N ASN A 509 4.07 36.18 -1.92
CA ASN A 509 3.94 34.76 -2.27
C ASN A 509 2.50 34.28 -2.05
N THR A 510 2.17 33.16 -2.72
CA THR A 510 0.95 32.39 -2.41
C THR A 510 1.33 31.23 -1.51
N LEU A 511 0.68 31.13 -0.36
CA LEU A 511 0.84 30.06 0.61
C LEU A 511 -0.44 29.22 0.69
N HIS A 512 -0.28 27.89 0.70
CA HIS A 512 -1.36 26.93 1.00
C HIS A 512 -2.62 27.07 0.11
N GLY A 513 -2.42 27.45 -1.16
CA GLY A 513 -3.48 27.55 -2.16
C GLY A 513 -4.20 28.89 -2.24
N GLY A 514 -3.77 29.91 -1.47
CA GLY A 514 -4.34 31.26 -1.50
C GLY A 514 -5.23 31.57 -0.29
N PRO A 515 -5.79 32.79 -0.20
CA PRO A 515 -6.66 33.20 0.90
C PRO A 515 -7.82 32.26 1.20
N ARG A 516 -8.45 31.66 0.17
CA ARG A 516 -9.53 30.68 0.31
C ARG A 516 -9.15 29.35 -0.35
N GLY A 517 -8.02 28.80 0.08
CA GLY A 517 -7.59 27.46 -0.29
C GLY A 517 -8.55 26.36 0.19
N PHE A 518 -8.19 25.11 -0.08
CA PHE A 518 -9.04 23.94 0.19
C PHE A 518 -9.40 23.70 1.65
N SER A 519 -8.71 24.36 2.59
CA SER A 519 -9.01 24.38 4.01
C SER A 519 -10.23 25.24 4.37
N ASP A 520 -10.55 26.25 3.56
CA ASP A 520 -11.57 27.28 3.82
C ASP A 520 -12.83 27.10 2.96
N VAL A 521 -13.13 25.85 2.61
CA VAL A 521 -14.29 25.50 1.78
C VAL A 521 -15.05 24.31 2.34
N LEU A 522 -16.33 24.25 2.00
CA LEU A 522 -17.19 23.15 2.37
C LEU A 522 -17.06 21.99 1.38
N TRP A 523 -16.69 20.83 1.89
CA TRP A 523 -16.57 19.60 1.12
C TRP A 523 -17.87 18.79 1.15
N LYS A 524 -18.19 18.16 0.03
CA LYS A 524 -19.31 17.23 -0.04
C LYS A 524 -18.91 15.86 0.51
N VAL A 525 -19.69 15.31 1.44
CA VAL A 525 -19.53 13.92 1.87
C VAL A 525 -20.14 12.99 0.83
N ILE A 526 -19.34 12.12 0.23
CA ILE A 526 -19.77 11.18 -0.84
C ILE A 526 -19.75 9.72 -0.39
N LYS A 527 -19.14 9.42 0.76
CA LYS A 527 -19.18 8.12 1.44
C LYS A 527 -18.98 8.33 2.93
N TYR A 528 -19.75 7.64 3.76
CA TYR A 528 -19.54 7.62 5.20
C TYR A 528 -19.95 6.26 5.77
N GLN A 529 -18.99 5.60 6.41
CA GLN A 529 -19.13 4.34 7.11
C GLN A 529 -18.42 4.47 8.45
N ARG A 530 -19.19 4.69 9.52
CA ARG A 530 -18.69 4.94 10.88
C ARG A 530 -17.88 3.78 11.46
N ASP A 531 -18.37 2.56 11.27
CA ASP A 531 -17.89 1.34 11.94
C ASP A 531 -17.70 0.17 10.95
N GLY A 532 -17.12 -0.92 11.45
CA GLY A 532 -16.97 -2.20 10.73
C GLY A 532 -15.52 -2.61 10.52
N ASP A 533 -15.27 -3.46 9.52
CA ASP A 533 -13.93 -3.97 9.25
C ASP A 533 -12.98 -2.88 8.74
N ARG A 534 -13.52 -1.90 8.00
CA ARG A 534 -12.80 -0.78 7.40
C ARG A 534 -13.68 0.50 7.44
N PRO A 535 -13.79 1.17 8.61
CA PRO A 535 -14.45 2.47 8.69
C PRO A 535 -13.83 3.47 7.72
N GLU A 536 -14.67 4.24 7.03
CA GLU A 536 -14.21 5.17 6.00
C GLU A 536 -15.17 6.35 5.85
N ILE A 537 -14.61 7.54 5.68
CA ILE A 537 -15.34 8.70 5.16
C ILE A 537 -14.59 9.28 3.97
N LYS A 538 -15.34 9.67 2.94
CA LYS A 538 -14.80 10.26 1.72
C LYS A 538 -15.50 11.57 1.42
N PHE A 539 -14.68 12.60 1.23
CA PHE A 539 -15.06 13.95 0.84
C PHE A 539 -14.76 14.18 -0.65
N SER A 540 -15.50 15.11 -1.26
CA SER A 540 -15.29 15.58 -2.62
C SER A 540 -15.42 17.10 -2.70
N TYR A 541 -14.53 17.75 -3.44
CA TYR A 541 -14.60 19.17 -3.76
C TYR A 541 -14.35 19.38 -5.25
N HIS A 542 -15.05 20.36 -5.83
CA HIS A 542 -14.88 20.78 -7.21
C HIS A 542 -14.31 22.18 -7.21
N SER A 543 -13.01 22.28 -7.48
CA SER A 543 -12.28 23.54 -7.60
C SER A 543 -12.41 24.01 -9.06
N PHE A 544 -13.06 25.14 -9.29
CA PHE A 544 -13.37 25.60 -10.65
C PHE A 544 -12.15 26.23 -11.35
N ASP A 545 -12.21 26.36 -12.67
CA ASP A 545 -11.18 27.06 -13.46
C ASP A 545 -11.04 28.53 -13.01
N GLY A 546 -9.84 28.92 -12.58
CA GLY A 546 -9.53 30.25 -12.08
C GLY A 546 -9.70 30.42 -10.57
N GLU A 547 -10.12 29.39 -9.82
CA GLU A 547 -10.17 29.44 -8.35
C GLU A 547 -8.77 29.74 -7.79
N GLU A 548 -8.67 30.82 -7.00
CA GLU A 548 -7.40 31.34 -6.45
C GLU A 548 -6.33 31.67 -7.51
N GLY A 549 -6.74 31.83 -8.77
CA GLY A 549 -5.87 32.09 -9.93
C GLY A 549 -5.34 30.83 -10.62
N PHE A 550 -5.67 29.62 -10.15
CA PHE A 550 -5.21 28.37 -10.76
C PHE A 550 -6.03 27.97 -11.99
N PRO A 551 -5.41 27.51 -13.09
CA PRO A 551 -6.13 27.10 -14.30
C PRO A 551 -6.80 25.74 -14.16
N GLY A 552 -7.92 25.55 -14.85
CA GLY A 552 -8.61 24.28 -15.03
C GLY A 552 -9.51 23.89 -13.87
N ASP A 553 -10.60 23.21 -14.23
CA ASP A 553 -11.48 22.54 -13.28
C ASP A 553 -10.78 21.30 -12.71
N LEU A 554 -10.82 21.16 -11.38
CA LEU A 554 -10.18 20.09 -10.66
C LEU A 554 -11.17 19.43 -9.70
N LEU A 555 -11.45 18.14 -9.94
CA LEU A 555 -12.20 17.31 -9.00
C LEU A 555 -11.24 16.68 -8.00
N VAL A 556 -11.46 16.94 -6.71
CA VAL A 556 -10.59 16.48 -5.63
C VAL A 556 -11.38 15.60 -4.67
N THR A 557 -10.77 14.53 -4.17
CA THR A 557 -11.36 13.70 -3.12
C THR A 557 -10.36 13.39 -2.02
N VAL A 558 -10.83 13.37 -0.78
CA VAL A 558 -10.05 12.99 0.42
C VAL A 558 -10.79 11.85 1.12
N SER A 559 -10.13 10.71 1.31
CA SER A 559 -10.65 9.60 2.13
C SER A 559 -9.85 9.48 3.41
N TYR A 560 -10.54 9.40 4.55
CA TYR A 560 -9.98 8.95 5.83
C TYR A 560 -10.47 7.53 6.10
N ILE A 561 -9.55 6.61 6.33
CA ILE A 561 -9.83 5.18 6.46
C ILE A 561 -9.14 4.67 7.71
N LEU A 562 -9.91 4.03 8.59
CA LEU A 562 -9.35 3.22 9.67
C LEU A 562 -9.24 1.77 9.18
N SER A 563 -8.08 1.17 9.41
CA SER A 563 -7.79 -0.22 9.08
C SER A 563 -7.02 -0.88 10.21
N GLU A 564 -7.09 -2.21 10.30
CA GLU A 564 -6.38 -2.99 11.33
C GLU A 564 -6.64 -2.45 12.76
N GLU A 565 -5.87 -2.88 13.75
CA GLU A 565 -5.82 -2.17 15.03
C GLU A 565 -4.73 -1.10 14.93
N SER A 566 -5.03 0.15 15.28
CA SER A 566 -4.06 1.27 15.35
C SER A 566 -3.47 1.79 14.02
N SER A 567 -4.22 1.79 12.91
CA SER A 567 -3.77 2.47 11.67
C SER A 567 -4.80 3.42 11.07
N LEU A 568 -4.30 4.53 10.53
CA LEU A 568 -5.05 5.55 9.79
C LEU A 568 -4.44 5.73 8.40
N SER A 569 -5.26 5.64 7.36
CA SER A 569 -4.87 6.01 6.00
C SER A 569 -5.62 7.27 5.56
N ILE A 570 -4.89 8.21 4.96
CA ILE A 570 -5.45 9.38 4.26
C ILE A 570 -5.10 9.24 2.78
N VAL A 571 -6.12 9.23 1.92
CA VAL A 571 -5.96 9.12 0.47
C VAL A 571 -6.49 10.38 -0.19
N MET A 572 -5.62 11.14 -0.83
CA MET A 572 -5.94 12.38 -1.53
C MET A 572 -5.75 12.18 -3.03
N LYS A 573 -6.84 12.33 -3.80
CA LYS A 573 -6.82 12.20 -5.26
C LYS A 573 -7.31 13.48 -5.90
N ALA A 574 -6.74 13.84 -7.05
CA ALA A 574 -7.24 14.95 -7.85
C ALA A 574 -7.24 14.60 -9.34
N LYS A 575 -8.25 15.05 -10.07
CA LYS A 575 -8.38 14.84 -11.51
C LYS A 575 -8.69 16.18 -12.17
N ALA A 576 -7.78 16.64 -13.00
CA ALA A 576 -8.04 17.76 -13.90
C ALA A 576 -9.11 17.35 -14.91
N LEU A 577 -10.13 18.17 -15.10
CA LEU A 577 -11.26 17.83 -15.97
C LEU A 577 -11.06 18.37 -17.40
N ASN A 578 -10.40 19.52 -17.54
CA ASN A 578 -10.26 20.19 -18.84
C ASN A 578 -8.86 20.73 -19.15
N LYS A 579 -8.13 21.29 -18.18
CA LYS A 579 -6.81 21.91 -18.39
C LYS A 579 -5.75 21.34 -17.45
N ALA A 580 -4.49 21.41 -17.87
CA ALA A 580 -3.38 21.08 -16.97
C ALA A 580 -3.28 22.09 -15.83
N THR A 581 -2.95 21.64 -14.62
CA THR A 581 -2.87 22.51 -13.43
C THR A 581 -1.87 21.94 -12.42
N PRO A 582 -1.15 22.78 -11.66
CA PRO A 582 -0.32 22.28 -10.55
C PRO A 582 -1.21 21.80 -9.41
N VAL A 583 -0.83 20.67 -8.78
CA VAL A 583 -1.50 20.12 -7.60
C VAL A 583 -0.46 19.57 -6.63
N SER A 584 -0.57 19.95 -5.36
CA SER A 584 0.16 19.36 -4.24
C SER A 584 -0.77 19.41 -3.03
N LEU A 585 -1.25 18.25 -2.58
CA LEU A 585 -2.23 18.15 -1.49
C LEU A 585 -1.57 17.64 -0.21
N VAL A 586 -1.92 18.25 0.91
CA VAL A 586 -1.37 17.94 2.25
C VAL A 586 -2.50 17.80 3.26
N ASN A 587 -2.32 16.95 4.27
CA ASN A 587 -3.07 17.06 5.52
C ASN A 587 -2.18 17.77 6.56
N HIS A 588 -2.65 18.90 7.09
CA HIS A 588 -1.86 19.79 7.94
C HIS A 588 -2.11 19.55 9.44
N ALA A 589 -2.11 18.28 9.85
CA ALA A 589 -2.29 17.91 11.25
C ALA A 589 -1.11 18.36 12.12
N TYR A 590 -1.46 18.92 13.28
CA TYR A 590 -0.54 19.33 14.33
C TYR A 590 -0.54 18.23 15.39
N TRP A 591 0.54 17.45 15.43
CA TRP A 591 0.68 16.28 16.26
C TRP A 591 1.36 16.60 17.59
N ASN A 592 0.77 16.11 18.67
CA ASN A 592 1.42 16.00 19.96
C ASN A 592 1.10 14.62 20.59
N LEU A 593 2.04 13.68 20.45
CA LEU A 593 1.87 12.29 20.91
C LEU A 593 1.65 12.19 22.43
N GLY A 594 2.04 13.20 23.21
CA GLY A 594 1.77 13.28 24.64
C GLY A 594 0.30 13.53 24.99
N ASN A 595 -0.53 13.96 24.04
CA ASN A 595 -1.89 14.54 24.11
C ASN A 595 -1.87 16.01 23.65
N HIS A 596 -2.97 16.50 23.06
CA HIS A 596 -3.06 17.87 22.52
C HIS A 596 -2.79 18.96 23.58
N ASN A 597 -3.12 18.68 24.84
CA ASN A 597 -2.93 19.58 25.98
C ASN A 597 -1.67 19.27 26.82
N SER A 598 -0.73 18.46 26.31
CA SER A 598 0.44 18.00 27.08
C SER A 598 1.59 19.01 27.15
N GLY A 599 1.41 20.21 26.59
CA GLY A 599 2.44 21.26 26.52
C GLY A 599 3.23 21.20 25.22
N ASN A 600 4.55 21.43 25.29
CA ASN A 600 5.40 21.48 24.10
C ASN A 600 5.95 20.11 23.68
N ILE A 601 6.38 20.00 22.42
CA ILE A 601 6.93 18.77 21.83
C ILE A 601 8.45 18.62 21.95
N LEU A 602 9.13 19.50 22.69
CA LEU A 602 10.61 19.59 22.66
C LEU A 602 11.30 18.31 23.14
N ASN A 603 10.63 17.51 23.97
CA ASN A 603 11.14 16.22 24.46
C ASN A 603 10.76 15.01 23.60
N GLN A 604 9.94 15.19 22.57
CA GLN A 604 9.62 14.12 21.63
C GLN A 604 10.83 13.80 20.75
N VAL A 605 10.93 12.54 20.34
CA VAL A 605 12.01 12.05 19.48
C VAL A 605 11.46 11.88 18.07
N VAL A 606 12.17 12.42 17.09
CA VAL A 606 11.82 12.34 15.68
C VAL A 606 12.97 11.66 14.93
N GLN A 607 12.61 10.83 13.95
CA GLN A 607 13.51 10.34 12.91
C GLN A 607 12.85 10.64 11.56
N ILE A 608 13.60 11.22 10.61
CA ILE A 608 13.15 11.54 9.25
C ILE A 608 14.06 10.83 8.25
N PHE A 609 13.45 10.11 7.32
CA PHE A 609 14.16 9.36 6.28
C PHE A 609 14.40 10.23 5.04
N GLY A 610 15.15 11.31 5.22
CA GLY A 610 15.57 12.22 4.16
C GLY A 610 16.99 12.72 4.39
N SER A 611 17.90 12.43 3.46
CA SER A 611 19.31 12.81 3.54
C SER A 611 19.60 14.22 3.02
N LYS A 612 18.61 14.84 2.38
CA LYS A 612 18.71 16.21 1.86
C LYS A 612 17.48 17.03 2.24
N PHE A 613 17.61 18.34 2.15
CA PHE A 613 16.51 19.30 2.27
C PHE A 613 16.58 20.32 1.13
N THR A 614 15.51 21.07 0.91
CA THR A 614 15.46 22.19 -0.06
C THR A 614 15.75 23.50 0.68
N PRO A 615 16.96 24.08 0.57
CA PRO A 615 17.29 25.34 1.24
C PRO A 615 16.43 26.47 0.72
N VAL A 616 16.07 27.39 1.61
CA VAL A 616 15.15 28.49 1.33
C VAL A 616 15.82 29.86 1.44
N ASP A 617 15.26 30.85 0.76
CA ASP A 617 15.66 32.25 0.83
C ASP A 617 15.09 32.97 2.08
N ASP A 618 15.14 34.30 2.11
CA ASP A 618 14.58 35.12 3.19
C ASP A 618 13.05 35.15 3.25
N ASN A 619 12.38 34.78 2.16
CA ASN A 619 10.93 34.65 2.08
C ASN A 619 10.45 33.19 2.24
N LEU A 620 11.36 32.30 2.67
CA LEU A 620 11.11 30.87 2.83
C LEU A 620 10.74 30.16 1.52
N ILE A 621 11.13 30.72 0.36
CA ILE A 621 11.00 30.09 -0.96
C ILE A 621 12.23 29.22 -1.22
N PRO A 622 12.07 27.96 -1.67
CA PRO A 622 13.20 27.15 -2.08
C PRO A 622 14.08 27.82 -3.11
N THR A 623 15.39 27.65 -2.98
CA THR A 623 16.38 28.19 -3.92
C THR A 623 16.49 27.36 -5.21
N GLY A 624 15.74 26.26 -5.33
CA GLY A 624 15.92 25.23 -6.36
C GLY A 624 17.06 24.24 -6.07
N ASN A 625 17.86 24.42 -5.02
CA ASN A 625 18.98 23.53 -4.69
C ASN A 625 18.58 22.40 -3.72
N PHE A 626 19.43 21.38 -3.63
CA PHE A 626 19.36 20.34 -2.60
C PHE A 626 20.62 20.37 -1.74
N SER A 627 20.47 20.48 -0.42
CA SER A 627 21.60 20.42 0.52
C SER A 627 21.52 19.19 1.41
N SER A 628 22.68 18.62 1.77
CA SER A 628 22.75 17.51 2.72
C SER A 628 22.31 17.95 4.11
N VAL A 629 21.56 17.09 4.82
CA VAL A 629 21.24 17.33 6.24
C VAL A 629 22.44 17.07 7.15
N GLN A 630 23.46 16.35 6.68
CA GLN A 630 24.61 15.94 7.49
C GLN A 630 25.36 17.14 8.08
N GLY A 631 25.60 17.12 9.39
CA GLY A 631 26.32 18.19 10.09
C GLY A 631 25.49 19.46 10.30
N THR A 632 24.20 19.44 9.96
CA THR A 632 23.27 20.57 10.18
C THR A 632 22.28 20.27 11.32
N PRO A 633 21.56 21.28 11.85
CA PRO A 633 20.48 21.05 12.82
C PRO A 633 19.40 20.09 12.29
N TYR A 634 19.25 20.01 10.97
CA TYR A 634 18.28 19.18 10.25
C TYR A 634 18.65 17.69 10.16
N ASP A 635 19.75 17.22 10.77
CA ASP A 635 20.12 15.79 10.70
C ASP A 635 19.26 14.90 11.61
N PHE A 636 18.05 14.56 11.15
CA PHE A 636 17.12 13.62 11.80
C PHE A 636 17.17 12.22 11.18
N ARG A 637 18.21 11.87 10.40
CA ARG A 637 18.35 10.53 9.80
C ARG A 637 18.41 9.43 10.85
N LYS A 638 18.93 9.76 12.03
CA LYS A 638 18.83 8.95 13.26
C LYS A 638 17.82 9.61 14.20
N PRO A 639 17.20 8.85 15.13
CA PRO A 639 16.29 9.42 16.12
C PRO A 639 16.97 10.54 16.93
N GLN A 640 16.37 11.73 16.96
CA GLN A 640 16.85 12.90 17.69
C GLN A 640 15.72 13.57 18.46
N VAL A 641 16.03 14.12 19.64
CA VAL A 641 15.08 14.91 20.42
C VAL A 641 14.84 16.24 19.72
N VAL A 642 13.59 16.65 19.53
CA VAL A 642 13.25 17.84 18.74
C VAL A 642 13.95 19.10 19.29
N GLY A 643 13.94 19.30 20.61
CA GLY A 643 14.54 20.47 21.25
C GLY A 643 16.06 20.52 21.21
N SER A 644 16.76 19.43 20.89
CA SER A 644 18.22 19.33 21.06
C SER A 644 19.05 20.33 20.24
N ARG A 645 18.53 20.78 19.09
CA ARG A 645 19.21 21.69 18.16
C ARG A 645 18.33 22.82 17.64
N ILE A 646 17.13 22.97 18.21
CA ILE A 646 16.11 23.87 17.65
C ILE A 646 16.49 25.35 17.78
N ASP A 647 17.27 25.70 18.80
CA ASP A 647 17.73 27.07 19.06
C ASP A 647 18.78 27.55 18.03
N GLN A 648 19.34 26.62 17.23
CA GLN A 648 20.24 26.96 16.13
C GLN A 648 19.49 27.53 14.92
N LEU A 649 18.16 27.53 14.94
CA LEU A 649 17.27 27.95 13.85
C LEU A 649 16.54 29.25 14.21
N SER A 650 17.30 30.31 14.51
CA SER A 650 16.75 31.60 14.93
C SER A 650 15.89 32.29 13.86
N LYS A 651 16.23 32.15 12.57
CA LYS A 651 15.49 32.79 11.47
C LYS A 651 14.04 32.37 11.38
N THR A 652 13.76 31.08 11.56
CA THR A 652 12.41 30.49 11.50
C THR A 652 11.81 30.28 12.88
N ASN A 653 12.54 30.66 13.94
CA ASN A 653 12.27 30.28 15.31
C ASN A 653 11.89 28.81 15.37
N GLY A 654 12.72 27.88 14.88
CA GLY A 654 12.48 26.43 14.88
C GLY A 654 12.49 25.74 13.52
N TYR A 655 12.09 24.47 13.47
CA TYR A 655 12.04 23.74 12.20
C TYR A 655 10.85 24.21 11.37
N ASP A 656 11.13 24.53 10.12
CA ASP A 656 10.16 24.80 9.04
C ASP A 656 10.89 24.55 7.72
N ILE A 657 11.07 23.28 7.37
CA ILE A 657 11.87 22.90 6.21
C ILE A 657 11.30 21.67 5.50
N ASN A 658 11.37 21.67 4.17
CA ASN A 658 11.05 20.51 3.35
C ASN A 658 12.27 19.59 3.23
N TYR A 659 12.12 18.36 3.72
CA TYR A 659 13.06 17.27 3.48
C TYR A 659 12.79 16.65 2.11
N VAL A 660 13.87 16.30 1.42
CA VAL A 660 13.85 15.39 0.27
C VAL A 660 13.89 13.98 0.84
N LEU A 661 12.77 13.27 0.75
CA LEU A 661 12.71 11.90 1.26
C LEU A 661 13.60 11.01 0.41
N ASP A 662 14.42 10.20 1.09
CA ASP A 662 15.35 9.32 0.42
C ASP A 662 14.59 8.36 -0.49
N ASN A 663 15.10 8.19 -1.71
CA ASN A 663 14.50 7.31 -2.68
C ASN A 663 14.68 5.86 -2.23
N ASP A 664 13.64 5.32 -1.62
CA ASP A 664 13.33 3.92 -1.80
C ASP A 664 12.68 3.73 -3.16
N GLU A 665 13.12 2.74 -3.93
CA GLU A 665 12.49 2.32 -5.19
C GLU A 665 11.03 1.80 -5.01
N ASP A 666 10.46 1.95 -3.82
CA ASP A 666 9.11 1.58 -3.41
C ASP A 666 8.12 2.72 -3.76
N GLU A 667 6.89 2.37 -4.14
CA GLU A 667 5.81 3.37 -4.34
C GLU A 667 5.41 4.07 -3.05
N ILE A 668 5.67 3.45 -1.90
CA ILE A 668 5.42 3.96 -0.56
C ILE A 668 6.70 3.82 0.25
N ARG A 669 7.19 4.91 0.83
CA ARG A 669 8.39 4.98 1.68
C ARG A 669 8.02 5.42 3.08
N VAL A 670 8.76 4.97 4.10
CA VAL A 670 8.62 5.53 5.45
C VAL A 670 9.20 6.94 5.41
N ALA A 671 8.43 7.93 5.82
CA ALA A 671 8.85 9.33 5.82
C ALA A 671 9.45 9.73 7.17
N ALA A 672 8.77 9.36 8.26
CA ALA A 672 9.19 9.73 9.61
C ALA A 672 8.68 8.75 10.67
N ILE A 673 9.35 8.73 11.82
CA ILE A 673 8.91 8.09 13.06
C ILE A 673 8.98 9.15 14.16
N VAL A 674 7.92 9.25 14.95
CA VAL A 674 7.84 10.12 16.13
C VAL A 674 7.58 9.27 17.35
N THR A 675 8.23 9.59 18.47
CA THR A 675 8.04 8.90 19.75
C THR A 675 7.94 9.89 20.88
N ASP A 676 6.90 9.77 21.70
CA ASP A 676 6.84 10.43 22.99
C ASP A 676 7.18 9.43 24.09
N LYS A 677 8.32 9.62 24.76
CA LYS A 677 8.81 8.67 25.78
C LYS A 677 7.88 8.56 27.00
N ARG A 678 7.11 9.61 27.30
CA ARG A 678 6.27 9.70 28.50
C ARG A 678 5.03 8.83 28.36
N SER A 679 4.25 9.05 27.30
CA SER A 679 3.10 8.22 26.94
C SER A 679 3.52 6.87 26.33
N GLY A 680 4.77 6.77 25.87
CA GLY A 680 5.23 5.62 25.09
C GLY A 680 4.62 5.54 23.70
N ARG A 681 3.77 6.48 23.27
CA ARG A 681 3.17 6.44 21.92
C ARG A 681 4.25 6.61 20.85
N VAL A 682 4.09 5.85 19.77
CA VAL A 682 4.92 5.91 18.57
C VAL A 682 4.00 6.12 17.37
N MET A 683 4.36 7.06 16.50
CA MET A 683 3.68 7.32 15.24
C MET A 683 4.68 7.11 14.10
N LYS A 684 4.41 6.14 13.22
CA LYS A 684 5.17 5.89 11.99
C LYS A 684 4.38 6.36 10.78
N ILE A 685 5.01 7.18 9.95
CA ILE A 685 4.40 7.76 8.74
C ILE A 685 5.02 7.12 7.50
N ALA A 686 4.18 6.68 6.56
CA ALA A 686 4.61 6.25 5.23
C ALA A 686 3.81 6.95 4.13
N THR A 687 4.45 7.24 3.00
CA THR A 687 3.85 8.04 1.91
C THR A 687 4.40 7.68 0.53
N ASN A 688 3.67 8.01 -0.54
CA ASN A 688 4.21 8.04 -1.91
C ASN A 688 4.80 9.38 -2.33
N GLN A 689 4.74 10.40 -1.48
CA GLN A 689 5.24 11.74 -1.82
C GLN A 689 6.76 11.82 -1.77
N PRO A 690 7.37 12.71 -2.58
CA PRO A 690 8.82 12.87 -2.62
C PRO A 690 9.37 13.70 -1.45
N GLY A 691 8.55 14.53 -0.81
CA GLY A 691 8.97 15.46 0.23
C GLY A 691 8.17 15.33 1.53
N LEU A 692 8.72 15.93 2.58
CA LEU A 692 8.11 16.03 3.90
C LEU A 692 8.45 17.41 4.49
N GLN A 693 7.45 18.28 4.68
CA GLN A 693 7.62 19.46 5.52
C GLN A 693 7.68 19.03 6.98
N PHE A 694 8.74 19.45 7.67
CA PHE A 694 8.82 19.34 9.12
C PHE A 694 8.73 20.73 9.73
N TYR A 695 7.59 20.99 10.36
CA TYR A 695 7.28 22.27 10.99
C TYR A 695 6.98 22.07 12.48
N THR A 696 7.51 22.91 13.35
CA THR A 696 7.35 22.77 14.82
C THR A 696 6.43 23.82 15.44
N ALA A 697 5.34 24.17 14.75
CA ALA A 697 4.33 25.11 15.26
C ALA A 697 4.96 26.42 15.77
N ASN A 698 5.92 26.96 15.02
CA ASN A 698 6.79 28.07 15.43
C ASN A 698 5.99 29.35 15.68
N TYR A 699 4.91 29.54 14.92
CA TYR A 699 4.11 30.77 14.90
C TYR A 699 2.75 30.63 15.62
N VAL A 700 2.43 29.46 16.16
CA VAL A 700 1.24 29.27 17.00
C VAL A 700 1.44 30.02 18.30
N LYS A 701 0.62 31.02 18.61
CA LYS A 701 0.80 31.86 19.79
C LYS A 701 -0.54 32.24 20.40
N ASN A 702 -0.76 31.83 21.66
CA ASN A 702 -1.97 32.11 22.42
C ASN A 702 -3.27 31.65 21.74
N GLU A 703 -3.22 30.52 21.03
CA GLU A 703 -4.36 30.01 20.27
C GLU A 703 -5.25 29.13 21.15
N LYS A 704 -6.52 29.50 21.33
CA LYS A 704 -7.44 28.77 22.21
C LYS A 704 -8.01 27.55 21.48
N GLY A 705 -7.53 26.37 21.83
CA GLY A 705 -7.97 25.10 21.26
C GLY A 705 -9.02 24.35 22.08
N LYS A 706 -9.08 23.05 21.82
CA LYS A 706 -9.92 22.07 22.53
C LYS A 706 -9.80 22.14 24.04
N ASP A 707 -10.93 21.93 24.72
CA ASP A 707 -11.06 21.95 26.18
C ASP A 707 -10.59 23.27 26.82
N GLY A 708 -10.58 24.35 26.04
CA GLY A 708 -10.08 25.66 26.45
C GLY A 708 -8.56 25.74 26.64
N PHE A 709 -7.80 24.72 26.26
CA PHE A 709 -6.33 24.75 26.36
C PHE A 709 -5.74 25.77 25.37
N VAL A 710 -4.76 26.55 25.83
CA VAL A 710 -4.12 27.57 25.00
C VAL A 710 -2.83 27.02 24.42
N TYR A 711 -2.80 26.80 23.11
CA TYR A 711 -1.61 26.37 22.37
C TYR A 711 -0.60 27.51 22.24
N GLN A 712 0.66 27.16 22.48
CA GLN A 712 1.82 28.05 22.48
C GLN A 712 2.81 27.60 21.39
N PRO A 713 3.87 28.39 21.11
CA PRO A 713 4.89 27.94 20.19
C PRO A 713 5.44 26.59 20.63
N ARG A 714 5.67 25.68 19.68
CA ARG A 714 6.11 24.28 19.94
C ARG A 714 5.07 23.37 20.58
N SER A 715 3.79 23.74 20.65
CA SER A 715 2.78 22.82 21.19
C SER A 715 2.56 21.56 20.35
N ALA A 716 3.03 21.54 19.10
CA ALA A 716 2.92 20.40 18.21
C ALA A 716 4.01 20.40 17.13
N LEU A 717 4.04 19.32 16.35
CA LEU A 717 4.79 19.22 15.10
C LEU A 717 3.86 18.85 13.94
N CYS A 718 4.16 19.35 12.75
CA CYS A 718 3.53 18.97 11.49
C CYS A 718 4.52 18.16 10.65
N LEU A 719 4.01 17.13 9.98
CA LEU A 719 4.76 16.20 9.14
C LEU A 719 4.01 16.06 7.82
N GLU A 720 4.09 17.11 7.01
CA GLU A 720 3.29 17.26 5.80
C GLU A 720 3.99 16.57 4.64
N THR A 721 3.52 15.40 4.23
CA THR A 721 4.07 14.71 3.06
C THR A 721 3.57 15.39 1.79
N GLN A 722 4.46 15.79 0.89
CA GLN A 722 4.10 16.67 -0.24
C GLN A 722 5.07 16.60 -1.41
N ALA A 723 4.72 17.26 -2.52
CA ALA A 723 5.73 17.71 -3.48
C ALA A 723 6.57 18.84 -2.88
N PHE A 724 7.75 19.11 -3.43
CA PHE A 724 8.60 20.18 -2.89
C PHE A 724 7.91 21.55 -3.08
N PRO A 725 8.02 22.47 -2.12
CA PRO A 725 7.49 23.82 -2.29
C PRO A 725 8.05 24.48 -3.54
N ASP A 726 7.26 25.35 -4.16
CA ASP A 726 7.59 26.07 -5.39
C ASP A 726 8.03 25.20 -6.59
N SER A 727 7.74 23.88 -6.60
CA SER A 727 8.11 22.98 -7.71
C SER A 727 7.61 23.42 -9.08
N VAL A 728 6.54 24.22 -9.14
CA VAL A 728 6.00 24.75 -10.39
C VAL A 728 6.95 25.76 -11.06
N ASN A 729 7.84 26.39 -10.29
CA ASN A 729 8.85 27.35 -10.76
C ASN A 729 10.27 26.76 -10.81
N HIS A 730 10.47 25.54 -10.32
CA HIS A 730 11.76 24.85 -10.32
C HIS A 730 11.72 23.61 -11.23
N PRO A 731 12.18 23.69 -12.50
CA PRO A 731 12.08 22.59 -13.44
C PRO A 731 12.91 21.35 -13.06
N ASN A 732 13.88 21.52 -12.14
CA ASN A 732 14.68 20.43 -11.59
C ASN A 732 14.01 19.70 -10.41
N PHE A 733 12.87 20.21 -9.91
CA PHE A 733 12.07 19.52 -8.90
C PHE A 733 11.07 18.56 -9.56
N PRO A 734 10.55 17.55 -8.82
CA PRO A 734 9.50 16.68 -9.33
C PRO A 734 8.26 17.49 -9.77
N SER A 735 7.77 17.20 -10.97
CA SER A 735 6.60 17.90 -11.51
C SER A 735 5.35 17.70 -10.67
N THR A 736 4.65 18.80 -10.39
CA THR A 736 3.34 18.85 -9.73
C THR A 736 2.17 18.97 -10.71
N ILE A 737 2.43 18.91 -12.02
CA ILE A 737 1.41 19.16 -13.04
C ILE A 737 0.51 17.94 -13.23
N VAL A 738 -0.80 18.14 -13.03
CA VAL A 738 -1.87 17.19 -13.26
C VAL A 738 -2.54 17.51 -14.59
N THR A 739 -2.88 16.47 -15.36
CA THR A 739 -3.60 16.61 -16.63
C THR A 739 -4.82 15.68 -16.64
N PRO A 740 -5.80 15.87 -17.55
CA PRO A 740 -6.95 14.96 -17.63
C PRO A 740 -6.61 13.49 -17.85
N ARG A 741 -5.43 13.20 -18.41
CA ARG A 741 -4.92 11.84 -18.64
C ARG A 741 -4.04 11.32 -17.51
N LYS A 742 -3.51 12.19 -16.66
CA LYS A 742 -2.58 11.85 -15.56
C LYS A 742 -3.12 12.40 -14.24
N PRO A 743 -3.99 11.65 -13.54
CA PRO A 743 -4.55 12.09 -12.27
C PRO A 743 -3.50 12.07 -11.16
N TYR A 744 -3.74 12.88 -10.13
CA TYR A 744 -2.96 12.94 -8.91
C TYR A 744 -3.40 11.88 -7.91
N ASN A 745 -2.43 11.28 -7.22
CA ASN A 745 -2.68 10.34 -6.13
C ASN A 745 -1.63 10.53 -5.04
N HIS A 746 -2.08 10.86 -3.84
CA HIS A 746 -1.26 10.95 -2.63
C HIS A 746 -1.80 9.97 -1.60
N LEU A 747 -0.95 9.01 -1.23
CA LEU A 747 -1.21 7.99 -0.24
C LEU A 747 -0.41 8.32 1.01
N LEU A 748 -1.07 8.50 2.14
CA LEU A 748 -0.48 8.82 3.43
C LEU A 748 -0.98 7.82 4.48
N PHE A 749 -0.05 7.14 5.14
CA PHE A 749 -0.32 6.07 6.08
C PHE A 749 0.31 6.38 7.43
N PHE A 750 -0.49 6.29 8.49
CA PHE A 750 -0.06 6.37 9.88
C PHE A 750 -0.25 5.02 10.55
N LYS A 751 0.80 4.53 11.19
CA LYS A 751 0.73 3.37 12.09
C LYS A 751 1.11 3.83 13.50
N PHE A 752 0.27 3.49 14.46
CA PHE A 752 0.45 3.83 15.86
C PHE A 752 0.79 2.58 16.68
N SER A 753 1.67 2.74 17.67
CA SER A 753 2.05 1.68 18.62
C SER A 753 2.52 2.30 19.94
N THR A 754 2.87 1.46 20.92
CA THR A 754 3.47 1.89 22.20
C THR A 754 4.85 1.26 22.41
N THR A 755 5.76 1.93 23.14
CA THR A 755 7.10 1.41 23.47
C THR A 755 7.07 0.35 24.57
N ASP A 756 6.05 0.38 25.44
CA ASP A 756 5.77 -0.65 26.44
C ASP A 756 4.35 -1.20 26.17
N ALA A 757 4.21 -2.15 25.25
CA ALA A 757 3.00 -2.98 25.23
C ALA A 757 3.10 -3.97 26.41
N PRO A 758 2.06 -4.17 27.24
CA PRO A 758 2.10 -5.14 28.32
C PRO A 758 2.35 -6.54 27.77
N PRO A 759 2.90 -7.47 28.58
CA PRO A 759 3.14 -8.85 28.20
C PRO A 759 1.82 -9.59 27.96
N GLY A 760 1.30 -9.46 26.74
CA GLY A 760 0.34 -10.38 26.13
C GLY A 760 1.00 -11.41 25.20
N PHE A 761 2.32 -11.31 25.03
CA PHE A 761 3.23 -12.35 24.55
C PHE A 761 4.63 -12.02 25.10
N SER A 762 4.93 -12.46 26.32
CA SER A 762 6.31 -12.46 26.82
C SER A 762 6.66 -13.81 27.45
N GLU A 763 7.74 -14.37 26.93
CA GLU A 763 8.62 -15.36 27.58
C GLU A 763 8.05 -16.75 27.90
N LEU A 764 8.13 -17.62 26.90
CA LEU A 764 8.50 -19.02 27.13
C LEU A 764 9.43 -19.48 26.03
N CYS A 765 10.71 -19.15 26.19
CA CYS A 765 11.87 -20.05 25.99
C CYS A 765 13.16 -19.24 25.85
N TRP A 766 13.71 -18.75 26.96
CA TRP A 766 15.14 -18.91 27.25
C TRP A 766 15.30 -19.07 28.76
N SER A 767 15.25 -20.32 29.25
CA SER A 767 16.08 -20.70 30.38
C SER A 767 16.94 -21.89 29.95
N LYS A 768 18.27 -21.70 30.00
CA LYS A 768 19.18 -22.80 30.23
C LYS A 768 19.94 -22.52 31.51
N ARG A 769 19.83 -23.50 32.39
CA ARG A 769 20.55 -23.70 33.63
C ARG A 769 22.05 -23.52 33.43
N SER A 770 22.70 -22.88 34.40
CA SER A 770 23.83 -23.49 35.12
C SER A 770 23.89 -22.88 36.52
N GLY A 771 23.78 -23.72 37.54
CA GLY A 771 24.03 -23.36 38.96
C GLY A 771 25.53 -23.34 39.27
N PRO A 772 25.96 -23.22 40.55
CA PRO A 772 25.19 -23.45 41.77
C PRO A 772 25.10 -22.25 42.74
N ILE A 773 24.03 -22.28 43.54
CA ILE A 773 23.75 -21.58 44.82
C ILE A 773 24.33 -22.49 45.95
N PRO A 774 24.59 -22.11 47.23
CA PRO A 774 24.13 -20.92 48.00
C PRO A 774 25.20 -20.22 48.87
N GLU A 775 24.89 -19.01 49.36
CA GLU A 775 24.45 -18.82 50.75
C GLU A 775 23.99 -17.38 51.00
N ARG A 776 22.84 -17.27 51.68
CA ARG A 776 22.28 -16.00 52.13
C ARG A 776 22.15 -16.05 53.64
N SER A 777 22.63 -14.97 54.25
CA SER A 777 22.16 -14.34 55.49
C SER A 777 22.39 -15.06 56.83
N ARG A 778 23.17 -14.42 57.71
CA ARG A 778 22.66 -13.79 58.94
C ARG A 778 23.75 -13.07 59.77
N ASN A 779 23.30 -11.99 60.41
CA ASN A 779 23.75 -11.42 61.69
C ASN A 779 24.74 -10.24 61.73
N LEU A 780 24.19 -9.14 62.28
CA LEU A 780 24.79 -8.13 63.13
C LEU A 780 25.85 -8.68 64.11
N ALA A 781 26.97 -7.97 64.27
CA ALA A 781 27.48 -7.41 65.53
C ALA A 781 29.00 -7.11 65.48
N LEU A 782 29.34 -5.89 65.89
CA LEU A 782 30.45 -5.49 66.79
C LEU A 782 31.89 -6.04 66.62
N GLU A 783 32.80 -5.06 66.59
CA GLU A 783 34.12 -5.01 67.25
C GLU A 783 35.34 -5.80 66.73
N LYS A 784 36.42 -4.99 66.57
CA LYS A 784 37.81 -5.20 67.00
C LYS A 784 38.80 -6.00 66.11
N ARG A 785 39.80 -5.22 65.70
CA ARG A 785 41.26 -5.37 65.91
C ARG A 785 42.05 -6.44 65.15
N GLU A 786 43.05 -5.88 64.47
CA GLU A 786 44.48 -6.20 64.52
C GLU A 786 45.02 -7.38 63.71
N SER A 787 46.06 -7.02 62.94
CA SER A 787 47.28 -7.78 62.67
C SER A 787 47.13 -8.99 61.75
N SER A 788 48.08 -9.35 60.87
CA SER A 788 49.40 -8.82 60.54
C SER A 788 49.89 -9.59 59.31
N SER A 789 50.87 -9.00 58.63
CA SER A 789 52.02 -9.64 57.97
C SER A 789 51.75 -10.66 56.84
N SER A 790 52.08 -10.31 55.59
CA SER A 790 53.40 -10.63 54.96
C SER A 790 53.27 -11.86 54.05
N PHE A 791 53.94 -12.10 52.93
CA PHE A 791 55.15 -11.61 52.23
C PHE A 791 54.76 -11.62 50.72
N GLU A 792 55.16 -10.65 49.88
CA GLU A 792 56.38 -10.71 49.01
C GLU A 792 56.42 -11.99 48.13
N ASN A 793 56.66 -11.98 46.82
CA ASN A 793 57.61 -11.20 46.02
C ASN A 793 57.33 -11.43 44.51
N ARG A 794 57.55 -10.36 43.71
CA ARG A 794 58.38 -10.26 42.47
C ARG A 794 58.12 -11.23 41.29
N GLU A 795 58.26 -10.89 40.01
CA GLU A 795 59.06 -9.88 39.31
C GLU A 795 58.31 -9.25 38.11
N SER A 796 58.70 -8.02 37.83
CA SER A 796 58.33 -7.13 36.73
C SER A 796 59.33 -7.21 35.57
N PHE A 797 58.87 -7.02 34.33
CA PHE A 797 59.46 -6.14 33.33
C PHE A 797 58.38 -5.65 32.35
#